data_AF-A0A7Y2H9E0-F1
#
_entry.id   AF-A0A7Y2H9E0-F1
#
_cell.length_a   1.000
_cell.length_b   1.000
_cell.length_c   1.000
_cell.angle_alpha   90.00
_cell.angle_beta   90.00
_cell.angle_gamma   90.00
#
_symmetry.space_group_name_H-M   'P 1'
#
loop_
_entity.id
_entity.type
_entity.pdbx_description
1 polymer ?
#
loop_
_entity_poly.entity_id
_entity_poly.type
_entity_poly.pdbx_seq_one_letter_code
_entity_poly.pdbx_strand_id
1 'polypeptide(L)'
;MLIMFGSCNQQTGTNTGALSGDVASQVYVPPGQHDEFYGFMSGGFSGQISVYGLPSGRLLKVIPVFSQDAEKGYGYNEETKPMLETTFGFIPWDDAHHPELSQTNGETDGRWIFINGNNTPRVARIDLSVFETTEIIEIPNSAGNHSSPFTTENTEYVVAGTRFSVPYPQKDVAIESYKDNFKGMLTFIKVDDDGHMNIAFQILLPAFDYDLAHSGKGKSHGWTFFTTYNTEESHTLKEVSASQNDKDFIAAINWKKAEEYIAQGKGKDVPAPHRINRYDEQTHMATSVEVPTVKVLTPEECPGLVYFLPTPKSPHGVDVDPTGEYIIGSGKLSADLTAHSFTNMLSAIENEDFETTIASVPVLKYDKVVGGVVKKPGLGPLHTEFDNKGNAYTTFFISSEVVKWKVGTWEVLDRIPTYYSVGHLMIPGGDSKKPQGKYLVALNKITKDRYLPTGPEMNHSAQLYDISGDKMRLLLDFPTVGEPYYAQGISADRIKPNSKKFYPIEENKHPYRAMGEHQTRVERDGNTVHVYMTSIRSHFAPDNIEGIKVGDDVYVHLTNLEQDFDVPHGLAIQGAQNAELLVMPGQTETMLWKPLREGVYSFYCTDFCSALHQEMQGYIRVSAKNSNTPLKWSLGEDDEEE
;
A
#
# COMPACT_ATOMS: atom_id res chain seq x y z
N MET A 1 -45.88 61.38 33.88
CA MET A 1 -44.70 61.81 34.65
C MET A 1 -43.50 61.10 34.06
N LEU A 2 -42.51 61.87 33.56
CA LEU A 2 -41.22 61.47 32.96
C LEU A 2 -41.25 60.62 31.67
N ILE A 3 -40.32 60.68 30.71
CA ILE A 3 -39.42 61.67 30.06
C ILE A 3 -38.73 60.87 28.92
N MET A 4 -38.35 61.56 27.83
CA MET A 4 -37.48 61.22 26.66
C MET A 4 -36.52 60.00 26.76
N PHE A 5 -36.13 59.31 25.67
CA PHE A 5 -35.27 59.81 24.57
C PHE A 5 -35.29 58.87 23.34
N GLY A 6 -35.12 59.47 22.16
CA GLY A 6 -34.89 58.75 20.90
C GLY A 6 -33.46 58.21 20.76
N SER A 7 -33.31 57.20 19.92
CA SER A 7 -32.01 56.72 19.44
C SER A 7 -32.05 56.50 17.92
N CYS A 8 -30.89 56.77 17.31
CA CYS A 8 -30.65 56.94 15.89
C CYS A 8 -30.64 55.62 15.09
N ASN A 9 -30.95 55.82 13.80
CA ASN A 9 -30.82 54.94 12.67
C ASN A 9 -29.48 54.18 12.62
N GLN A 10 -29.52 52.85 12.47
CA GLN A 10 -28.35 52.03 12.11
C GLN A 10 -28.68 51.21 10.87
N GLN A 11 -27.89 51.42 9.82
CA GLN A 11 -27.97 50.77 8.52
C GLN A 11 -27.94 49.24 8.66
N THR A 12 -28.94 48.59 8.07
CA THR A 12 -28.94 47.16 7.78
C THR A 12 -27.89 46.85 6.71
N GLY A 13 -26.71 46.41 7.15
CA GLY A 13 -25.80 45.64 6.31
C GLY A 13 -26.36 44.24 6.11
N THR A 14 -26.59 43.86 4.86
CA THR A 14 -26.95 42.51 4.45
C THR A 14 -25.77 41.56 4.71
N ASN A 15 -25.78 40.90 5.87
CA ASN A 15 -25.00 39.70 6.11
C ASN A 15 -25.65 38.54 5.35
N THR A 16 -25.12 38.22 4.17
CA THR A 16 -25.29 36.90 3.54
C THR A 16 -24.47 35.88 4.32
N GLY A 17 -25.01 35.42 5.44
CA GLY A 17 -24.38 34.45 6.33
C GLY A 17 -25.42 33.58 7.01
N ALA A 18 -26.08 32.72 6.25
CA ALA A 18 -26.89 31.61 6.77
C ALA A 18 -27.11 30.59 5.65
N LEU A 19 -26.89 29.30 5.98
CA LEU A 19 -26.97 28.07 5.16
C LEU A 19 -25.65 27.57 4.56
N SER A 20 -24.55 27.55 5.35
CA SER A 20 -23.63 26.42 5.25
C SER A 20 -24.14 25.34 6.19
N GLY A 21 -24.33 24.11 5.71
CA GLY A 21 -24.83 23.00 6.53
C GLY A 21 -23.95 22.78 7.77
N ASP A 22 -24.57 22.23 8.82
CA ASP A 22 -23.85 21.79 10.01
C ASP A 22 -22.78 20.74 9.64
N VAL A 23 -21.61 20.78 10.29
CA VAL A 23 -20.47 19.90 9.95
C VAL A 23 -20.87 18.43 10.05
N ALA A 24 -21.58 18.05 11.10
CA ALA A 24 -21.94 16.66 11.35
C ALA A 24 -22.82 16.10 10.22
N SER A 25 -23.71 16.92 9.66
CA SER A 25 -24.57 16.50 8.54
C SER A 25 -23.81 16.20 7.25
N GLN A 26 -22.59 16.70 7.07
CA GLN A 26 -21.78 16.49 5.86
C GLN A 26 -20.99 15.19 5.87
N VAL A 27 -20.75 14.63 7.05
CA VAL A 27 -20.01 13.37 7.25
C VAL A 27 -20.94 12.23 7.69
N TYR A 28 -22.19 12.54 8.01
CA TYR A 28 -23.20 11.56 8.34
C TYR A 28 -23.68 10.80 7.08
N VAL A 29 -23.39 9.51 7.05
CA VAL A 29 -23.91 8.57 6.04
C VAL A 29 -24.95 7.66 6.71
N PRO A 30 -26.25 7.79 6.39
CA PRO A 30 -27.32 7.01 7.04
C PRO A 30 -27.18 5.50 6.82
N PRO A 31 -27.73 4.65 7.71
CA PRO A 31 -27.84 3.22 7.47
C PRO A 31 -28.49 2.89 6.11
N GLY A 32 -27.87 1.98 5.36
CA GLY A 32 -28.30 1.63 3.99
C GLY A 32 -27.82 2.58 2.89
N GLN A 33 -27.16 3.69 3.24
CA GLN A 33 -26.46 4.57 2.30
C GLN A 33 -24.95 4.31 2.37
N HIS A 34 -24.26 4.58 1.26
CA HIS A 34 -22.83 4.26 1.12
C HIS A 34 -22.00 5.55 1.02
N ASP A 35 -20.75 5.44 1.44
CA ASP A 35 -19.73 6.47 1.21
C ASP A 35 -19.50 6.71 -0.29
N GLU A 36 -19.03 7.91 -0.62
CA GLU A 36 -18.80 8.36 -2.00
C GLU A 36 -17.42 7.96 -2.53
N PHE A 37 -16.45 7.78 -1.63
CA PHE A 37 -15.08 7.38 -1.97
C PHE A 37 -14.59 6.25 -1.07
N TYR A 38 -13.73 5.41 -1.64
CA TYR A 38 -12.80 4.59 -0.89
C TYR A 38 -11.52 5.40 -0.63
N GLY A 39 -11.05 5.38 0.61
CA GLY A 39 -9.74 5.88 1.01
C GLY A 39 -8.85 4.72 1.47
N PHE A 40 -7.79 4.45 0.73
CA PHE A 40 -6.81 3.42 1.03
C PHE A 40 -5.62 4.05 1.76
N MET A 41 -5.40 3.63 2.99
CA MET A 41 -4.32 4.14 3.84
C MET A 41 -3.30 3.05 4.06
N SER A 42 -2.01 3.41 3.99
CA SER A 42 -0.96 2.52 4.46
C SER A 42 -1.21 2.15 5.92
N GLY A 43 -0.89 0.91 6.29
CA GLY A 43 -0.94 0.46 7.68
C GLY A 43 0.35 0.73 8.46
N GLY A 44 1.34 1.39 7.85
CA GLY A 44 2.67 1.57 8.43
C GLY A 44 3.29 0.26 8.88
N PHE A 45 3.81 0.26 10.10
CA PHE A 45 4.43 -0.89 10.76
C PHE A 45 3.50 -2.08 11.03
N SER A 46 2.19 -1.98 10.72
CA SER A 46 1.34 -3.18 10.65
C SER A 46 1.59 -4.02 9.40
N GLY A 47 2.17 -3.44 8.34
CA GLY A 47 2.43 -4.12 7.07
C GLY A 47 1.18 -4.41 6.23
N GLN A 48 0.06 -3.75 6.52
CA GLN A 48 -1.25 -3.97 5.87
C GLN A 48 -1.73 -2.71 5.13
N ILE A 49 -2.89 -2.80 4.45
CA ILE A 49 -3.65 -1.64 3.96
C ILE A 49 -4.96 -1.55 4.74
N SER A 50 -5.34 -0.35 5.17
CA SER A 50 -6.67 -0.09 5.75
C SER A 50 -7.53 0.71 4.78
N VAL A 51 -8.79 0.32 4.64
CA VAL A 51 -9.76 0.90 3.69
C VAL A 51 -10.83 1.63 4.47
N TYR A 52 -11.00 2.93 4.22
CA TYR A 52 -12.01 3.77 4.86
C TYR A 52 -13.03 4.25 3.84
N GLY A 53 -14.28 4.43 4.27
CA GLY A 53 -15.31 5.14 3.53
C GLY A 53 -15.26 6.64 3.80
N LEU A 54 -15.29 7.48 2.76
CA LEU A 54 -15.41 8.94 2.89
C LEU A 54 -16.77 9.43 2.33
N PRO A 55 -17.47 10.33 3.04
CA PRO A 55 -16.96 11.18 4.12
C PRO A 55 -17.12 10.63 5.55
N SER A 56 -17.63 9.40 5.75
CA SER A 56 -17.96 8.93 7.10
C SER A 56 -16.76 8.63 8.00
N GLY A 57 -15.58 8.40 7.43
CA GLY A 57 -14.38 7.98 8.17
C GLY A 57 -14.47 6.58 8.77
N ARG A 58 -15.42 5.75 8.32
CA ARG A 58 -15.61 4.38 8.81
C ARG A 58 -14.55 3.45 8.22
N LEU A 59 -13.90 2.66 9.05
CA LEU A 59 -13.05 1.55 8.62
C LEU A 59 -13.94 0.45 8.01
N LEU A 60 -13.68 0.10 6.75
CA LEU A 60 -14.43 -0.89 5.99
C LEU A 60 -13.72 -2.25 5.97
N LYS A 61 -12.39 -2.26 5.80
CA LYS A 61 -11.57 -3.49 5.72
C LYS A 61 -10.11 -3.19 6.07
N VAL A 62 -9.43 -4.17 6.63
CA VAL A 62 -7.95 -4.25 6.64
C VAL A 62 -7.57 -5.40 5.73
N ILE A 63 -6.76 -5.11 4.71
CA ILE A 63 -6.30 -6.07 3.71
C ILE A 63 -4.92 -6.57 4.13
N PRO A 64 -4.75 -7.88 4.36
CA PRO A 64 -3.43 -8.45 4.61
C PRO A 64 -2.53 -8.35 3.38
N VAL A 65 -1.30 -7.89 3.60
CA VAL A 65 -0.27 -7.74 2.58
C VAL A 65 1.03 -8.42 3.01
N PHE A 66 1.82 -7.79 3.89
CA PHE A 66 3.15 -8.29 4.26
C PHE A 66 3.22 -8.96 5.63
N SER A 67 2.18 -8.79 6.43
CA SER A 67 2.07 -9.35 7.76
C SER A 67 1.09 -10.50 7.80
N GLN A 68 1.39 -11.49 8.64
CA GLN A 68 0.44 -12.54 9.00
C GLN A 68 -0.83 -11.91 9.62
N ASP A 69 -2.00 -12.42 9.22
CA ASP A 69 -3.29 -12.03 9.78
C ASP A 69 -4.04 -13.28 10.24
N ALA A 70 -4.06 -13.48 11.55
CA ALA A 70 -4.69 -14.65 12.16
C ALA A 70 -6.23 -14.64 12.03
N GLU A 71 -6.86 -13.47 11.90
CA GLU A 71 -8.30 -13.33 11.69
C GLU A 71 -8.75 -14.00 10.38
N LYS A 72 -7.89 -13.96 9.36
CA LYS A 72 -8.19 -14.46 8.01
C LYS A 72 -7.40 -15.72 7.64
N GLY A 73 -6.54 -16.21 8.54
CA GLY A 73 -5.59 -17.28 8.24
C GLY A 73 -4.47 -16.91 7.26
N TYR A 74 -4.34 -15.63 6.88
CA TYR A 74 -3.34 -15.18 5.90
C TYR A 74 -1.91 -15.29 6.46
N GLY A 75 -1.03 -15.92 5.69
CA GLY A 75 0.31 -16.33 6.06
C GLY A 75 0.37 -17.51 7.04
N TYR A 76 -0.77 -18.10 7.43
CA TYR A 76 -0.88 -19.24 8.35
C TYR A 76 -1.36 -20.51 7.65
N ASN A 77 -2.32 -20.40 6.74
CA ASN A 77 -2.76 -21.49 5.89
C ASN A 77 -1.69 -21.84 4.83
N GLU A 78 -1.79 -23.05 4.26
CA GLU A 78 -0.80 -23.51 3.29
C GLU A 78 -0.83 -22.71 2.00
N GLU A 79 -2.01 -22.17 1.66
CA GLU A 79 -2.31 -21.45 0.44
C GLU A 79 -1.63 -20.09 0.38
N THR A 80 -1.51 -19.37 1.50
CA THR A 80 -0.97 -18.00 1.50
C THR A 80 0.41 -17.87 2.13
N LYS A 81 0.94 -18.91 2.80
CA LYS A 81 2.36 -18.95 3.24
C LYS A 81 3.36 -18.52 2.15
N PRO A 82 3.24 -18.99 0.89
CA PRO A 82 4.17 -18.58 -0.18
C PRO A 82 4.16 -17.08 -0.47
N MET A 83 3.09 -16.34 -0.12
CA MET A 83 3.04 -14.87 -0.30
C MET A 83 4.11 -14.15 0.52
N LEU A 84 4.54 -14.72 1.64
CA LEU A 84 5.47 -14.11 2.59
C LEU A 84 6.90 -14.65 2.47
N GLU A 85 7.16 -15.50 1.47
CA GLU A 85 8.51 -16.02 1.18
C GLU A 85 9.36 -14.97 0.47
N THR A 86 10.62 -14.87 0.88
CA THR A 86 11.64 -13.96 0.31
C THR A 86 12.95 -14.71 0.10
N THR A 87 13.96 -14.10 -0.51
CA THR A 87 15.30 -14.70 -0.53
C THR A 87 15.96 -14.81 0.84
N PHE A 88 15.41 -14.12 1.85
CA PHE A 88 15.80 -14.24 3.25
C PHE A 88 14.97 -15.28 4.02
N GLY A 89 14.06 -16.00 3.35
CA GLY A 89 13.11 -16.95 3.93
C GLY A 89 11.74 -16.33 4.21
N PHE A 90 10.96 -17.01 5.04
CA PHE A 90 9.62 -16.57 5.46
C PHE A 90 9.68 -15.33 6.37
N ILE A 91 9.11 -14.22 5.90
CA ILE A 91 9.09 -12.94 6.63
C ILE A 91 7.63 -12.50 6.85
N PRO A 92 7.06 -12.73 8.05
CA PRO A 92 5.64 -12.53 8.35
C PRO A 92 5.29 -11.11 8.81
N TRP A 93 6.07 -10.12 8.40
CA TRP A 93 5.81 -8.70 8.71
C TRP A 93 6.53 -7.77 7.74
N ASP A 94 6.06 -6.53 7.64
CA ASP A 94 6.83 -5.42 7.04
C ASP A 94 6.26 -4.07 7.48
N ASP A 95 6.87 -2.98 7.01
CA ASP A 95 6.47 -1.59 7.22
C ASP A 95 5.98 -0.99 5.90
N ALA A 96 4.66 -0.87 5.76
CA ALA A 96 3.98 -0.48 4.52
C ALA A 96 3.84 1.04 4.40
N HIS A 97 4.27 1.66 3.28
CA HIS A 97 4.32 3.14 3.22
C HIS A 97 3.35 3.77 2.21
N HIS A 98 3.49 3.50 0.91
CA HIS A 98 2.81 4.23 -0.16
C HIS A 98 1.80 3.34 -0.88
N PRO A 99 0.50 3.39 -0.55
CA PRO A 99 -0.50 2.81 -1.43
C PRO A 99 -0.57 3.65 -2.72
N GLU A 100 -0.67 2.99 -3.87
CA GLU A 100 -0.70 3.64 -5.19
C GLU A 100 -1.74 2.97 -6.09
N LEU A 101 -2.71 3.72 -6.58
CA LEU A 101 -3.78 3.17 -7.43
C LEU A 101 -3.31 3.01 -8.87
N SER A 102 -3.74 1.93 -9.53
CA SER A 102 -3.56 1.79 -10.98
C SER A 102 -4.25 2.91 -11.74
N GLN A 103 -3.64 3.31 -12.85
CA GLN A 103 -4.09 4.41 -13.70
C GLN A 103 -4.21 3.98 -15.17
N THR A 104 -5.19 4.59 -15.85
CA THR A 104 -5.36 4.53 -17.31
C THR A 104 -5.54 5.96 -17.83
N ASN A 105 -4.73 6.38 -18.81
CA ASN A 105 -4.66 7.75 -19.32
C ASN A 105 -4.43 8.81 -18.22
N GLY A 106 -3.73 8.42 -17.16
CA GLY A 106 -3.42 9.21 -15.96
C GLY A 106 -4.64 9.49 -15.09
N GLU A 107 -5.64 8.62 -15.10
CA GLU A 107 -6.75 8.62 -14.15
C GLU A 107 -6.80 7.29 -13.40
N THR A 108 -7.07 7.34 -12.09
CA THR A 108 -7.19 6.13 -11.25
C THR A 108 -8.34 5.23 -11.73
N ASP A 109 -8.07 3.98 -12.08
CA ASP A 109 -9.06 3.12 -12.74
C ASP A 109 -9.67 2.06 -11.84
N GLY A 110 -9.13 1.87 -10.64
CA GLY A 110 -9.70 0.96 -9.64
C GLY A 110 -9.52 -0.52 -9.95
N ARG A 111 -8.61 -0.89 -10.87
CA ARG A 111 -8.23 -2.30 -11.11
C ARG A 111 -7.43 -2.85 -9.93
N TRP A 112 -6.37 -2.13 -9.57
CA TRP A 112 -5.41 -2.55 -8.55
C TRP A 112 -5.02 -1.40 -7.64
N ILE A 113 -4.52 -1.77 -6.47
CA ILE A 113 -3.70 -0.88 -5.65
C ILE A 113 -2.38 -1.57 -5.33
N PHE A 114 -1.28 -0.84 -5.45
CA PHE A 114 0.05 -1.32 -5.14
C PHE A 114 0.47 -0.78 -3.77
N ILE A 115 1.34 -1.50 -3.06
CA ILE A 115 1.99 -0.98 -1.85
C ILE A 115 3.38 -1.57 -1.67
N ASN A 116 4.31 -0.84 -1.04
CA ASN A 116 5.66 -1.30 -0.75
C ASN A 116 5.81 -1.81 0.68
N GLY A 117 6.71 -2.78 0.88
CA GLY A 117 7.31 -3.11 2.17
C GLY A 117 8.73 -2.54 2.25
N ASN A 118 9.03 -1.81 3.33
CA ASN A 118 10.28 -1.08 3.49
C ASN A 118 11.42 -1.91 4.10
N ASN A 119 11.13 -2.83 5.02
CA ASN A 119 12.10 -3.67 5.74
C ASN A 119 12.79 -4.65 4.79
N THR A 120 12.01 -5.52 4.15
CA THR A 120 12.49 -6.36 3.04
C THR A 120 11.89 -5.78 1.77
N PRO A 121 12.67 -5.03 0.97
CA PRO A 121 12.18 -4.34 -0.21
C PRO A 121 11.29 -5.22 -1.08
N ARG A 122 10.00 -4.92 -1.05
CA ARG A 122 8.96 -5.65 -1.79
C ARG A 122 7.92 -4.67 -2.28
N VAL A 123 7.21 -5.05 -3.35
CA VAL A 123 6.00 -4.37 -3.83
C VAL A 123 4.91 -5.41 -3.98
N ALA A 124 3.74 -5.14 -3.41
CA ALA A 124 2.55 -5.96 -3.52
C ALA A 124 1.54 -5.32 -4.47
N ARG A 125 0.76 -6.15 -5.15
CA ARG A 125 -0.44 -5.79 -5.90
C ARG A 125 -1.66 -6.40 -5.21
N ILE A 126 -2.64 -5.55 -4.95
CA ILE A 126 -3.94 -5.93 -4.41
C ILE A 126 -4.96 -5.81 -5.54
N ASP A 127 -5.75 -6.85 -5.75
CA ASP A 127 -6.88 -6.83 -6.68
C ASP A 127 -8.10 -6.21 -6.00
N LEU A 128 -8.63 -5.11 -6.54
CA LEU A 128 -9.73 -4.36 -5.94
C LEU A 128 -11.12 -4.95 -6.25
N SER A 129 -11.21 -5.97 -7.11
CA SER A 129 -12.44 -6.74 -7.28
C SER A 129 -12.71 -7.66 -6.09
N VAL A 130 -11.65 -8.20 -5.47
CA VAL A 130 -11.73 -9.10 -4.31
C VAL A 130 -11.20 -8.47 -3.02
N PHE A 131 -10.49 -7.33 -3.10
CA PHE A 131 -9.79 -6.69 -1.98
C PHE A 131 -8.77 -7.60 -1.30
N GLU A 132 -7.99 -8.32 -2.09
CA GLU A 132 -6.99 -9.29 -1.64
C GLU A 132 -5.63 -9.05 -2.31
N THR A 133 -4.55 -9.33 -1.57
CA THR A 133 -3.19 -9.30 -2.12
C THR A 133 -3.00 -10.50 -3.04
N THR A 134 -2.78 -10.25 -4.32
CA THR A 134 -2.68 -11.33 -5.34
C THR A 134 -1.27 -11.54 -5.87
N GLU A 135 -0.37 -10.57 -5.68
CA GLU A 135 1.03 -10.71 -6.10
C GLU A 135 1.97 -9.89 -5.21
N ILE A 136 3.14 -10.43 -4.90
CA ILE A 136 4.23 -9.72 -4.20
C ILE A 136 5.54 -10.00 -4.93
N ILE A 137 6.29 -8.96 -5.26
CA ILE A 137 7.62 -9.05 -5.87
C ILE A 137 8.68 -8.44 -4.96
N GLU A 138 9.76 -9.17 -4.73
CA GLU A 138 10.94 -8.70 -4.01
C GLU A 138 11.83 -7.84 -4.92
N ILE A 139 12.37 -6.76 -4.35
CA ILE A 139 13.19 -5.76 -5.04
C ILE A 139 14.66 -5.97 -4.63
N PRO A 140 15.48 -6.65 -5.45
CA PRO A 140 16.87 -6.91 -5.12
C PRO A 140 17.72 -5.63 -5.25
N ASN A 141 18.97 -5.71 -4.76
CA ASN A 141 19.96 -4.62 -4.83
C ASN A 141 19.51 -3.30 -4.17
N SER A 142 18.52 -3.36 -3.28
CA SER A 142 17.92 -2.20 -2.61
C SER A 142 17.78 -2.49 -1.11
N ALA A 143 17.64 -1.42 -0.32
CA ALA A 143 17.23 -1.47 1.08
C ALA A 143 16.43 -0.21 1.43
N GLY A 144 15.47 -0.35 2.36
CA GLY A 144 14.54 0.72 2.69
C GLY A 144 13.75 1.12 1.45
N ASN A 145 12.87 0.24 0.94
CA ASN A 145 12.07 0.56 -0.24
C ASN A 145 11.07 1.67 0.11
N HIS A 146 11.42 2.93 -0.10
CA HIS A 146 10.59 4.07 0.33
C HIS A 146 10.04 4.86 -0.86
N SER A 147 10.85 5.14 -1.88
CA SER A 147 10.39 5.82 -3.11
C SER A 147 9.60 4.86 -4.03
N SER A 148 8.55 4.25 -3.47
CA SER A 148 7.82 3.11 -4.02
C SER A 148 6.50 2.89 -3.28
N PRO A 149 5.52 2.24 -3.95
CA PRO A 149 5.30 2.23 -5.39
C PRO A 149 4.77 3.57 -5.90
N PHE A 150 5.11 3.92 -7.13
CA PHE A 150 4.44 4.98 -7.88
C PHE A 150 4.19 4.51 -9.31
N THR A 151 3.02 4.80 -9.86
CA THR A 151 2.61 4.31 -11.18
C THR A 151 2.92 5.32 -12.28
N THR A 152 3.36 4.83 -13.45
CA THR A 152 3.37 5.65 -14.67
C THR A 152 1.93 5.89 -15.17
N GLU A 153 1.76 6.85 -16.08
CA GLU A 153 0.44 7.35 -16.52
C GLU A 153 -0.58 6.27 -16.90
N ASN A 154 -0.16 5.13 -17.45
CA ASN A 154 -1.04 4.01 -17.78
C ASN A 154 -0.72 2.73 -17.00
N THR A 155 0.01 2.86 -15.89
CA THR A 155 0.55 1.72 -15.14
C THR A 155 1.41 0.82 -16.03
N GLU A 156 2.16 1.40 -16.97
CA GLU A 156 3.18 0.65 -17.72
C GLU A 156 4.26 0.11 -16.77
N TYR A 157 4.61 0.94 -15.78
CA TYR A 157 5.53 0.60 -14.72
C TYR A 157 4.98 1.01 -13.36
N VAL A 158 5.32 0.20 -12.36
CA VAL A 158 5.39 0.61 -10.96
C VAL A 158 6.86 0.80 -10.61
N VAL A 159 7.20 1.93 -10.00
CA VAL A 159 8.60 2.23 -9.66
C VAL A 159 8.92 1.96 -8.19
N ALA A 160 10.16 1.60 -7.93
CA ALA A 160 10.68 1.41 -6.59
C ALA A 160 12.10 1.98 -6.47
N GLY A 161 12.54 2.33 -5.25
CA GLY A 161 13.83 2.99 -5.06
C GLY A 161 14.48 2.69 -3.72
N THR A 162 15.81 2.72 -3.71
CA THR A 162 16.63 2.53 -2.51
C THR A 162 16.63 3.79 -1.65
N ARG A 163 16.12 3.72 -0.43
CA ARG A 163 16.33 4.78 0.57
C ARG A 163 17.65 4.61 1.30
N PHE A 164 18.04 3.38 1.60
CA PHE A 164 19.28 3.07 2.31
C PHE A 164 20.24 2.41 1.34
N SER A 165 21.21 3.17 0.83
CA SER A 165 22.22 2.62 -0.09
C SER A 165 22.88 1.38 0.51
N VAL A 166 23.18 0.41 -0.34
CA VAL A 166 23.84 -0.86 0.01
C VAL A 166 25.08 -1.07 -0.86
N PRO A 167 26.03 -1.92 -0.45
CA PRO A 167 27.15 -2.30 -1.31
C PRO A 167 26.66 -2.88 -2.65
N TYR A 168 27.28 -2.47 -3.76
CA TYR A 168 26.97 -3.00 -5.08
C TYR A 168 28.23 -3.44 -5.85
N PRO A 169 28.31 -4.72 -6.31
CA PRO A 169 27.43 -5.83 -5.91
C PRO A 169 27.51 -6.07 -4.39
N GLN A 170 26.50 -6.73 -3.82
CA GLN A 170 26.48 -7.00 -2.38
C GLN A 170 27.69 -7.84 -1.96
N LYS A 171 28.43 -7.37 -0.95
CA LYS A 171 29.71 -7.95 -0.51
C LYS A 171 30.09 -7.46 0.88
N ASP A 172 30.98 -8.20 1.54
CA ASP A 172 31.61 -7.78 2.80
C ASP A 172 32.61 -6.65 2.55
N VAL A 173 32.27 -5.44 3.01
CA VAL A 173 33.11 -4.24 2.96
C VAL A 173 32.92 -3.41 4.23
N ALA A 174 33.95 -2.64 4.60
CA ALA A 174 33.87 -1.70 5.71
C ALA A 174 32.87 -0.57 5.40
N ILE A 175 32.05 -0.18 6.38
CA ILE A 175 31.06 0.90 6.24
C ILE A 175 31.73 2.24 5.89
N GLU A 176 32.95 2.48 6.40
CA GLU A 176 33.72 3.69 6.08
C GLU A 176 33.98 3.86 4.57
N SER A 177 33.92 2.77 3.80
CA SER A 177 34.04 2.79 2.34
C SER A 177 32.74 3.15 1.60
N TYR A 178 31.77 3.77 2.29
CA TYR A 178 30.43 4.07 1.80
C TYR A 178 30.44 4.68 0.38
N LYS A 179 31.19 5.77 0.17
CA LYS A 179 31.25 6.49 -1.12
C LYS A 179 31.74 5.62 -2.28
N ASP A 180 32.66 4.71 -1.98
CA ASP A 180 33.30 3.88 -2.99
C ASP A 180 32.44 2.65 -3.33
N ASN A 181 31.87 1.99 -2.32
CA ASN A 181 31.27 0.67 -2.47
C ASN A 181 29.75 0.67 -2.47
N PHE A 182 29.09 1.68 -1.89
CA PHE A 182 27.64 1.72 -1.79
C PHE A 182 27.06 2.44 -3.01
N LYS A 183 25.84 2.05 -3.38
CA LYS A 183 25.08 2.61 -4.51
C LYS A 183 23.58 2.61 -4.18
N GLY A 184 22.84 3.44 -4.90
CA GLY A 184 21.38 3.44 -4.91
C GLY A 184 20.84 2.79 -6.19
N MET A 185 19.69 2.13 -6.08
CA MET A 185 19.06 1.45 -7.20
C MET A 185 17.63 1.98 -7.39
N LEU A 186 17.31 2.40 -8.62
CA LEU A 186 15.93 2.70 -9.01
C LEU A 186 15.41 1.58 -9.89
N THR A 187 14.30 0.97 -9.50
CA THR A 187 13.72 -0.22 -10.13
C THR A 187 12.46 0.15 -10.88
N PHE A 188 12.34 -0.35 -12.11
CA PHE A 188 11.13 -0.24 -12.92
C PHE A 188 10.51 -1.63 -13.06
N ILE A 189 9.38 -1.84 -12.38
CA ILE A 189 8.60 -3.07 -12.39
C ILE A 189 7.57 -2.92 -13.49
N LYS A 190 7.69 -3.70 -14.56
CA LYS A 190 6.68 -3.73 -15.61
C LYS A 190 5.42 -4.40 -15.06
N VAL A 191 4.28 -3.81 -15.40
CA VAL A 191 2.96 -4.40 -15.17
C VAL A 191 2.39 -4.80 -16.52
N ASP A 192 2.10 -6.09 -16.68
CA ASP A 192 1.51 -6.63 -17.90
C ASP A 192 0.00 -6.32 -17.97
N ASP A 193 -0.66 -6.61 -19.10
CA ASP A 193 -2.09 -6.27 -19.29
C ASP A 193 -3.02 -7.00 -18.30
N ASP A 194 -2.64 -8.20 -17.86
CA ASP A 194 -3.28 -8.98 -16.79
C ASP A 194 -2.84 -8.55 -15.38
N GLY A 195 -1.94 -7.56 -15.32
CA GLY A 195 -1.43 -6.92 -14.12
C GLY A 195 -0.27 -7.66 -13.46
N HIS A 196 0.28 -8.71 -14.08
CA HIS A 196 1.42 -9.40 -13.52
C HIS A 196 2.67 -8.52 -13.44
N MET A 197 3.42 -8.64 -12.35
CA MET A 197 4.58 -7.82 -12.06
C MET A 197 5.88 -8.54 -12.40
N ASN A 198 6.77 -7.86 -13.14
CA ASN A 198 8.11 -8.35 -13.43
C ASN A 198 9.12 -7.18 -13.43
N ILE A 199 10.29 -7.34 -12.81
CA ILE A 199 11.34 -6.31 -12.89
C ILE A 199 11.85 -6.24 -14.33
N ALA A 200 11.62 -5.11 -15.00
CA ALA A 200 12.09 -4.90 -16.37
C ALA A 200 13.57 -4.50 -16.39
N PHE A 201 13.93 -3.56 -15.54
CA PHE A 201 15.31 -3.11 -15.35
C PHE A 201 15.46 -2.33 -14.05
N GLN A 202 16.71 -2.17 -13.63
CA GLN A 202 17.14 -1.25 -12.59
C GLN A 202 18.16 -0.24 -13.15
N ILE A 203 18.27 0.92 -12.52
CA ILE A 203 19.23 1.97 -12.86
C ILE A 203 20.15 2.17 -11.67
N LEU A 204 21.45 1.94 -11.88
CA LEU A 204 22.48 2.10 -10.86
C LEU A 204 22.88 3.57 -10.72
N LEU A 205 22.74 4.12 -9.52
CA LEU A 205 23.00 5.52 -9.22
C LEU A 205 23.93 5.70 -8.00
N PRO A 206 24.42 6.94 -7.73
CA PRO A 206 25.18 7.25 -6.53
C PRO A 206 24.47 6.81 -5.24
N ALA A 207 25.23 6.73 -4.15
CA ALA A 207 24.76 6.26 -2.84
C ALA A 207 23.92 7.32 -2.10
N PHE A 208 23.05 8.01 -2.83
CA PHE A 208 22.08 8.94 -2.27
C PHE A 208 20.92 8.17 -1.63
N ASP A 209 20.26 8.80 -0.68
CA ASP A 209 19.04 8.25 -0.10
C ASP A 209 17.84 8.75 -0.93
N TYR A 210 17.19 7.87 -1.70
CA TYR A 210 16.04 8.23 -2.56
C TYR A 210 14.74 8.15 -1.78
N ASP A 211 14.08 9.29 -1.57
CA ASP A 211 13.00 9.47 -0.60
C ASP A 211 11.63 9.13 -1.19
N LEU A 212 11.11 9.98 -2.08
CA LEU A 212 9.81 9.83 -2.73
C LEU A 212 10.00 9.77 -4.25
N ALA A 213 8.99 9.24 -4.94
CA ALA A 213 8.93 9.29 -6.38
C ALA A 213 7.56 9.77 -6.85
N HIS A 214 7.50 10.27 -8.08
CA HIS A 214 6.25 10.44 -8.79
C HIS A 214 6.53 10.39 -10.29
N SER A 215 5.78 9.57 -11.02
CA SER A 215 5.90 9.51 -12.47
C SER A 215 5.21 10.67 -13.17
N GLY A 216 5.81 11.10 -14.27
CA GLY A 216 5.26 12.13 -15.13
C GLY A 216 3.99 11.66 -15.84
N LYS A 217 3.13 12.63 -16.12
CA LYS A 217 1.83 12.44 -16.77
C LYS A 217 1.59 13.58 -17.74
N GLY A 218 0.76 13.40 -18.77
CA GLY A 218 0.49 14.46 -19.73
C GLY A 218 1.77 14.98 -20.39
N LYS A 219 2.17 16.22 -20.11
CA LYS A 219 3.37 16.80 -20.73
C LYS A 219 4.67 16.10 -20.36
N SER A 220 4.78 15.60 -19.12
CA SER A 220 5.97 14.88 -18.63
C SER A 220 5.86 13.37 -18.76
N HIS A 221 4.86 12.87 -19.49
CA HIS A 221 4.79 11.44 -19.83
C HIS A 221 6.12 10.95 -20.42
N GLY A 222 6.57 9.78 -20.01
CA GLY A 222 7.88 9.25 -20.39
C GLY A 222 9.00 9.52 -19.37
N TRP A 223 8.69 10.24 -18.28
CA TRP A 223 9.63 10.56 -17.22
C TRP A 223 9.14 10.11 -15.84
N THR A 224 10.06 9.88 -14.91
CA THR A 224 9.78 9.66 -13.48
C THR A 224 10.75 10.49 -12.65
N PHE A 225 10.27 11.07 -11.55
CA PHE A 225 11.04 11.98 -10.71
C PHE A 225 11.22 11.37 -9.33
N PHE A 226 12.43 11.42 -8.78
CA PHE A 226 12.74 10.91 -7.44
C PHE A 226 13.44 11.99 -6.62
N THR A 227 12.96 12.30 -5.43
CA THR A 227 13.70 13.14 -4.49
C THR A 227 14.87 12.38 -3.89
N THR A 228 15.91 13.12 -3.56
CA THR A 228 17.09 12.62 -2.87
C THR A 228 17.39 13.46 -1.65
N TYR A 229 17.91 12.82 -0.61
CA TYR A 229 18.67 13.46 0.46
C TYR A 229 19.97 12.69 0.67
N ASN A 230 20.84 13.16 1.58
CA ASN A 230 22.15 12.53 1.80
C ASN A 230 23.00 12.50 0.51
N THR A 231 22.94 13.55 -0.30
CA THR A 231 23.80 13.66 -1.50
C THR A 231 25.28 13.84 -1.16
N GLU A 232 25.58 14.09 0.11
CA GLU A 232 26.92 14.07 0.72
C GLU A 232 27.49 12.65 0.86
N GLU A 233 26.66 11.62 0.71
CA GLU A 233 26.99 10.20 0.86
C GLU A 233 27.58 9.90 2.25
N SER A 234 26.90 10.40 3.29
CA SER A 234 27.26 10.15 4.68
C SER A 234 26.69 8.81 5.17
N HIS A 235 27.35 8.21 6.15
CA HIS A 235 26.98 6.94 6.76
C HIS A 235 26.78 7.00 8.28
N THR A 236 26.98 8.18 8.91
CA THR A 236 26.88 8.34 10.37
C THR A 236 26.45 9.75 10.76
N LEU A 237 25.72 9.87 11.87
CA LEU A 237 25.17 11.15 12.36
C LEU A 237 24.48 11.93 11.24
N LYS A 238 23.66 11.23 10.44
CA LYS A 238 23.07 11.73 9.19
C LYS A 238 22.22 12.99 9.42
N GLU A 239 21.62 13.14 10.59
CA GLU A 239 20.89 14.35 10.99
C GLU A 239 21.74 15.63 10.95
N VAL A 240 23.06 15.50 11.03
CA VAL A 240 24.00 16.61 10.84
C VAL A 240 24.74 16.48 9.51
N SER A 241 25.23 15.30 9.16
CA SER A 241 26.19 15.12 8.07
C SER A 241 25.57 14.95 6.67
N ALA A 242 24.29 14.57 6.57
CA ALA A 242 23.57 14.30 5.32
C ALA A 242 22.68 15.48 4.86
N SER A 243 22.91 16.66 5.45
CA SER A 243 22.17 17.89 5.19
C SER A 243 23.11 19.10 5.29
N GLN A 244 24.30 18.98 4.71
CA GLN A 244 25.30 20.04 4.63
C GLN A 244 25.14 20.86 3.35
N ASN A 245 24.78 20.23 2.24
CA ASN A 245 24.54 20.90 0.97
C ASN A 245 23.34 21.84 1.05
N ASP A 246 23.38 22.97 0.34
CA ASP A 246 22.24 23.90 0.26
C ASP A 246 21.10 23.34 -0.60
N LYS A 247 21.43 22.44 -1.52
CA LYS A 247 20.50 21.73 -2.40
C LYS A 247 20.96 20.28 -2.55
N ASP A 248 20.00 19.39 -2.45
CA ASP A 248 20.11 18.02 -2.95
C ASP A 248 19.47 18.00 -4.35
N PHE A 249 18.94 16.86 -4.79
CA PHE A 249 18.40 16.73 -6.14
C PHE A 249 17.00 16.11 -6.19
N ILE A 250 16.28 16.44 -7.25
CA ILE A 250 15.31 15.54 -7.85
C ILE A 250 16.02 14.85 -9.03
N ALA A 251 16.08 13.52 -9.03
CA ALA A 251 16.54 12.74 -10.16
C ALA A 251 15.39 12.55 -11.16
N ALA A 252 15.53 13.14 -12.35
CA ALA A 252 14.60 12.95 -13.46
C ALA A 252 15.08 11.81 -14.36
N ILE A 253 14.28 10.76 -14.45
CA ILE A 253 14.55 9.53 -15.18
C ILE A 253 13.71 9.49 -16.45
N ASN A 254 14.34 9.40 -17.62
CA ASN A 254 13.63 9.20 -18.88
C ASN A 254 13.46 7.71 -19.15
N TRP A 255 12.34 7.14 -18.70
CA TRP A 255 12.12 5.69 -18.81
C TRP A 255 11.85 5.25 -20.26
N LYS A 256 11.37 6.15 -21.14
CA LYS A 256 11.34 5.88 -22.59
C LYS A 256 12.74 5.70 -23.18
N LYS A 257 13.70 6.50 -22.72
CA LYS A 257 15.11 6.32 -23.09
C LYS A 257 15.68 5.01 -22.54
N ALA A 258 15.25 4.60 -21.35
CA ALA A 258 15.61 3.30 -20.80
C ALA A 258 15.13 2.15 -21.69
N GLU A 259 13.88 2.19 -22.17
CA GLU A 259 13.33 1.21 -23.12
C GLU A 259 14.18 1.13 -24.40
N GLU A 260 14.57 2.28 -24.96
CA GLU A 260 15.46 2.33 -26.13
C GLU A 260 16.81 1.64 -25.86
N TYR A 261 17.42 1.87 -24.68
CA TYR A 261 18.69 1.27 -24.33
C TYR A 261 18.59 -0.22 -24.03
N ILE A 262 17.50 -0.67 -23.43
CA ILE A 262 17.20 -2.10 -23.26
C ILE A 262 17.06 -2.76 -24.63
N ALA A 263 16.33 -2.16 -25.57
CA ALA A 263 16.19 -2.68 -26.93
C ALA A 263 17.52 -2.73 -27.71
N GLN A 264 18.45 -1.82 -27.40
CA GLN A 264 19.81 -1.81 -27.95
C GLN A 264 20.74 -2.83 -27.28
N GLY A 265 20.29 -3.57 -26.26
CA GLY A 265 21.11 -4.54 -25.53
C GLY A 265 22.10 -3.92 -24.55
N LYS A 266 21.89 -2.68 -24.10
CA LYS A 266 22.77 -2.02 -23.11
C LYS A 266 22.51 -2.47 -21.66
N GLY A 267 21.34 -3.04 -21.38
CA GLY A 267 21.04 -3.61 -20.07
C GLY A 267 21.90 -4.84 -19.81
N LYS A 268 22.67 -4.83 -18.71
CA LYS A 268 23.51 -5.96 -18.30
C LYS A 268 22.74 -6.84 -17.34
N ASP A 269 22.66 -8.14 -17.63
CA ASP A 269 22.13 -9.12 -16.68
C ASP A 269 23.12 -9.27 -15.52
N VAL A 270 22.66 -9.03 -14.29
CA VAL A 270 23.46 -9.16 -13.07
C VAL A 270 22.81 -10.17 -12.12
N PRO A 271 23.62 -10.99 -11.39
CA PRO A 271 23.10 -11.84 -10.33
C PRO A 271 22.38 -11.02 -9.26
N ALA A 272 21.10 -11.32 -9.06
CA ALA A 272 20.21 -10.61 -8.16
C ALA A 272 19.02 -11.53 -7.86
N PRO A 273 19.22 -12.61 -7.08
CA PRO A 273 18.13 -13.50 -6.71
C PRO A 273 17.05 -12.69 -5.99
N HIS A 274 15.80 -12.89 -6.39
CA HIS A 274 14.61 -12.28 -5.78
C HIS A 274 13.41 -13.18 -6.02
N ARG A 275 12.35 -13.04 -5.21
CA ARG A 275 11.13 -13.84 -5.36
C ARG A 275 9.97 -13.06 -5.99
N ILE A 276 9.15 -13.78 -6.75
CA ILE A 276 7.82 -13.36 -7.20
C ILE A 276 6.82 -14.36 -6.61
N ASN A 277 5.90 -13.85 -5.80
CA ASN A 277 4.86 -14.62 -5.16
C ASN A 277 3.51 -14.29 -5.79
N ARG A 278 2.75 -15.29 -6.24
CA ARG A 278 1.49 -15.10 -6.97
C ARG A 278 0.41 -15.99 -6.41
N TYR A 279 -0.75 -15.41 -6.07
CA TYR A 279 -1.97 -16.10 -5.73
C TYR A 279 -2.84 -16.32 -6.97
N ASP A 280 -3.24 -17.56 -7.20
CA ASP A 280 -4.13 -17.95 -8.29
C ASP A 280 -5.54 -18.16 -7.73
N GLU A 281 -6.49 -17.32 -8.14
CA GLU A 281 -7.88 -17.36 -7.68
C GLU A 281 -8.65 -18.64 -8.08
N GLN A 282 -8.24 -19.36 -9.13
CA GLN A 282 -8.94 -20.58 -9.52
C GLN A 282 -8.52 -21.74 -8.65
N THR A 283 -7.22 -21.81 -8.35
CA THR A 283 -6.68 -22.85 -7.47
C THR A 283 -6.78 -22.48 -6.00
N HIS A 284 -7.02 -21.21 -5.67
CA HIS A 284 -6.95 -20.64 -4.31
C HIS A 284 -5.58 -20.85 -3.66
N MET A 285 -4.49 -20.83 -4.43
CA MET A 285 -3.15 -21.11 -3.91
C MET A 285 -2.14 -20.07 -4.37
N ALA A 286 -1.22 -19.71 -3.47
CA ALA A 286 -0.03 -18.97 -3.82
C ALA A 286 1.13 -19.88 -4.24
N THR A 287 1.99 -19.34 -5.10
CA THR A 287 3.30 -19.90 -5.44
C THR A 287 4.38 -18.87 -5.14
N SER A 288 5.62 -19.33 -4.98
CA SER A 288 6.78 -18.47 -4.79
C SER A 288 7.91 -18.94 -5.70
N VAL A 289 8.30 -18.10 -6.65
CA VAL A 289 9.28 -18.42 -7.69
C VAL A 289 10.48 -17.49 -7.55
N GLU A 290 11.68 -18.07 -7.54
CA GLU A 290 12.93 -17.29 -7.54
C GLU A 290 13.34 -16.92 -8.98
N VAL A 291 13.72 -15.67 -9.16
CA VAL A 291 14.28 -15.11 -10.40
C VAL A 291 15.75 -14.78 -10.13
N PRO A 292 16.70 -15.31 -10.92
CA PRO A 292 18.13 -15.28 -10.55
C PRO A 292 18.84 -13.95 -10.86
N THR A 293 18.30 -13.16 -11.78
CA THR A 293 18.99 -12.00 -12.36
C THR A 293 18.03 -10.86 -12.64
N VAL A 294 18.58 -9.64 -12.69
CA VAL A 294 17.89 -8.44 -13.16
C VAL A 294 18.75 -7.73 -14.20
N LYS A 295 18.12 -6.95 -15.09
CA LYS A 295 18.83 -6.07 -16.02
C LYS A 295 19.20 -4.77 -15.34
N VAL A 296 20.45 -4.34 -15.44
CA VAL A 296 20.93 -3.06 -14.89
C VAL A 296 21.44 -2.15 -16.00
N LEU A 297 20.99 -0.90 -15.97
CA LEU A 297 21.48 0.21 -16.77
C LEU A 297 22.38 1.12 -15.91
N THR A 298 23.39 1.71 -16.53
CA THR A 298 24.27 2.71 -15.89
C THR A 298 24.20 4.03 -16.67
N PRO A 299 24.19 5.19 -15.99
CA PRO A 299 24.19 6.49 -16.67
C PRO A 299 25.38 6.71 -17.62
N GLU A 300 26.55 6.14 -17.30
CA GLU A 300 27.75 6.23 -18.14
C GLU A 300 27.54 5.62 -19.54
N GLU A 301 26.90 4.44 -19.61
CA GLU A 301 26.63 3.76 -20.89
C GLU A 301 25.33 4.25 -21.54
N CYS A 302 24.51 5.00 -20.79
CA CYS A 302 23.16 5.44 -21.14
C CYS A 302 23.01 6.97 -21.00
N PRO A 303 23.74 7.80 -21.77
CA PRO A 303 23.67 9.25 -21.65
C PRO A 303 22.26 9.80 -21.94
N GLY A 304 21.80 10.74 -21.12
CA GLY A 304 20.45 11.31 -21.20
C GLY A 304 19.34 10.44 -20.59
N LEU A 305 19.70 9.32 -19.95
CA LEU A 305 18.76 8.53 -19.14
C LEU A 305 18.35 9.25 -17.86
N VAL A 306 19.28 9.99 -17.23
CA VAL A 306 19.09 10.64 -15.93
C VAL A 306 19.62 12.06 -15.98
N TYR A 307 18.91 12.97 -15.31
CA TYR A 307 19.34 14.34 -15.02
C TYR A 307 19.06 14.68 -13.56
N PHE A 308 19.93 15.46 -12.93
CA PHE A 308 19.71 15.96 -11.58
C PHE A 308 19.21 17.41 -11.60
N LEU A 309 18.09 17.66 -10.93
CA LEU A 309 17.49 18.99 -10.75
C LEU A 309 17.79 19.47 -9.32
N PRO A 310 18.66 20.48 -9.13
CA PRO A 310 18.98 20.99 -7.79
C PRO A 310 17.73 21.43 -7.04
N THR A 311 17.53 20.96 -5.81
CA THR A 311 16.33 21.22 -5.00
C THR A 311 16.69 21.45 -3.53
N PRO A 312 16.33 22.61 -2.94
CA PRO A 312 16.58 22.92 -1.54
C PRO A 312 15.51 22.28 -0.62
N LYS A 313 15.80 21.79 0.58
CA LYS A 313 17.06 21.20 1.07
C LYS A 313 16.70 19.87 1.72
N SER A 314 17.36 18.79 1.33
CA SER A 314 16.97 17.42 1.69
C SER A 314 15.48 17.19 1.42
N PRO A 315 15.02 17.50 0.19
CA PRO A 315 13.61 17.50 -0.16
C PRO A 315 12.99 16.14 0.13
N HIS A 316 11.71 16.18 0.52
CA HIS A 316 10.93 14.99 0.83
C HIS A 316 10.01 14.63 -0.33
N GLY A 317 8.81 15.20 -0.42
CA GLY A 317 7.87 14.94 -1.51
C GLY A 317 8.34 15.47 -2.85
N VAL A 318 7.96 14.75 -3.91
CA VAL A 318 8.03 15.16 -5.30
C VAL A 318 6.69 14.89 -5.94
N ASP A 319 5.98 15.96 -6.31
CA ASP A 319 4.58 15.84 -6.72
C ASP A 319 4.42 16.46 -8.11
N VAL A 320 3.87 15.71 -9.06
CA VAL A 320 3.69 16.16 -10.46
C VAL A 320 2.27 16.68 -10.63
N ASP A 321 2.14 17.94 -11.07
CA ASP A 321 0.84 18.56 -11.26
C ASP A 321 -0.02 17.84 -12.34
N PRO A 322 -1.35 18.01 -12.35
CA PRO A 322 -2.23 17.32 -13.28
C PRO A 322 -1.92 17.57 -14.77
N THR A 323 -1.22 18.65 -15.12
CA THR A 323 -0.81 18.93 -16.50
C THR A 323 0.51 18.27 -16.89
N GLY A 324 1.31 17.88 -15.89
CA GLY A 324 2.68 17.38 -16.06
C GLY A 324 3.71 18.46 -16.32
N GLU A 325 3.34 19.73 -16.26
CA GLU A 325 4.25 20.86 -16.47
C GLU A 325 5.15 21.09 -15.27
N TYR A 326 4.64 20.94 -14.06
CA TYR A 326 5.33 21.32 -12.83
C TYR A 326 5.63 20.11 -11.94
N ILE A 327 6.88 20.04 -11.51
CA ILE A 327 7.39 19.03 -10.57
C ILE A 327 7.69 19.77 -9.26
N ILE A 328 6.89 19.51 -8.24
CA ILE A 328 6.93 20.23 -6.97
C ILE A 328 7.88 19.51 -6.01
N GLY A 329 9.03 20.12 -5.72
CA GLY A 329 9.96 19.67 -4.69
C GLY A 329 9.64 20.26 -3.33
N SER A 330 9.23 19.43 -2.38
CA SER A 330 8.93 19.81 -1.01
C SER A 330 10.20 19.90 -0.16
N GLY A 331 10.63 21.12 0.14
CA GLY A 331 11.98 21.39 0.62
C GLY A 331 12.34 20.96 2.03
N LYS A 332 11.46 20.32 2.82
CA LYS A 332 11.66 19.80 4.19
C LYS A 332 12.42 20.74 5.14
N LEU A 333 13.75 20.77 5.07
CA LEU A 333 14.60 21.63 5.90
C LEU A 333 14.65 23.07 5.39
N SER A 334 14.36 23.29 4.11
CA SER A 334 14.03 24.60 3.56
C SER A 334 12.54 24.86 3.69
N ALA A 335 12.19 26.12 3.97
CA ALA A 335 10.81 26.59 3.90
C ALA A 335 10.33 26.78 2.44
N ASP A 336 11.22 26.65 1.46
CA ASP A 336 10.89 26.81 0.05
C ASP A 336 10.12 25.61 -0.50
N LEU A 337 9.06 25.90 -1.25
CA LEU A 337 8.36 24.92 -2.09
C LEU A 337 8.70 25.24 -3.54
N THR A 338 9.58 24.44 -4.14
CA THR A 338 10.17 24.73 -5.46
C THR A 338 9.36 24.02 -6.54
N ALA A 339 8.83 24.77 -7.50
CA ALA A 339 8.18 24.23 -8.69
C ALA A 339 9.17 24.24 -9.85
N HIS A 340 9.69 23.08 -10.22
CA HIS A 340 10.47 22.91 -11.46
C HIS A 340 9.52 22.85 -12.65
N SER A 341 9.90 23.45 -13.78
CA SER A 341 9.13 23.38 -15.03
C SER A 341 9.73 22.32 -15.95
N PHE A 342 8.90 21.39 -16.40
CA PHE A 342 9.29 20.35 -17.34
C PHE A 342 9.70 20.93 -18.69
N THR A 343 9.02 21.99 -19.16
CA THR A 343 9.43 22.73 -20.36
C THR A 343 10.85 23.25 -20.22
N ASN A 344 11.10 23.95 -19.11
CA ASN A 344 12.38 24.57 -18.83
C ASN A 344 13.48 23.51 -18.65
N MET A 345 13.16 22.37 -18.03
CA MET A 345 14.05 21.22 -17.93
C MET A 345 14.48 20.72 -19.33
N LEU A 346 13.53 20.48 -20.24
CA LEU A 346 13.86 20.05 -21.60
C LEU A 346 14.69 21.09 -22.35
N SER A 347 14.35 22.38 -22.24
CA SER A 347 15.15 23.45 -22.84
C SER A 347 16.56 23.53 -22.25
N ALA A 348 16.73 23.31 -20.94
CA ALA A 348 18.04 23.28 -20.30
C ALA A 348 18.87 22.07 -20.77
N ILE A 349 18.23 20.92 -20.99
CA ILE A 349 18.87 19.73 -21.57
C ILE A 349 19.34 20.00 -23.00
N GLU A 350 18.48 20.57 -23.85
CA GLU A 350 18.79 20.89 -25.25
C GLU A 350 19.92 21.92 -25.39
N ASN A 351 19.95 22.92 -24.50
CA ASN A 351 20.97 23.97 -24.48
C ASN A 351 22.25 23.59 -23.74
N GLU A 352 22.36 22.36 -23.23
CA GLU A 352 23.48 21.90 -22.38
C GLU A 352 23.74 22.84 -21.19
N ASP A 353 22.67 23.36 -20.58
CA ASP A 353 22.72 24.27 -19.42
C ASP A 353 23.03 23.49 -18.13
N PHE A 354 24.21 22.87 -18.11
CA PHE A 354 24.69 22.05 -17.01
C PHE A 354 25.59 22.87 -16.08
N GLU A 355 25.43 22.66 -14.77
CA GLU A 355 26.30 23.25 -13.74
C GLU A 355 27.52 22.37 -13.50
N THR A 356 27.33 21.05 -13.45
CA THR A 356 28.36 20.04 -13.25
C THR A 356 27.86 18.67 -13.69
N THR A 357 28.68 17.64 -13.50
CA THR A 357 28.32 16.22 -13.70
C THR A 357 28.69 15.43 -12.45
N ILE A 358 27.77 14.59 -11.96
CA ILE A 358 27.99 13.69 -10.82
C ILE A 358 27.76 12.26 -11.31
N ALA A 359 28.76 11.39 -11.19
CA ALA A 359 28.68 9.99 -11.64
C ALA A 359 28.11 9.84 -13.07
N SER A 360 28.62 10.65 -14.01
CA SER A 360 28.18 10.70 -15.41
C SER A 360 26.74 11.19 -15.63
N VAL A 361 26.08 11.72 -14.60
CA VAL A 361 24.75 12.35 -14.67
C VAL A 361 24.90 13.88 -14.68
N PRO A 362 24.39 14.59 -15.71
CA PRO A 362 24.40 16.05 -15.72
C PRO A 362 23.51 16.65 -14.63
N VAL A 363 24.02 17.67 -13.96
CA VAL A 363 23.27 18.51 -13.01
C VAL A 363 22.83 19.77 -13.76
N LEU A 364 21.51 19.98 -13.89
CA LEU A 364 20.96 21.14 -14.59
C LEU A 364 21.12 22.41 -13.75
N LYS A 365 21.38 23.56 -14.38
CA LYS A 365 21.44 24.85 -13.67
C LYS A 365 20.09 25.19 -13.04
N TYR A 366 20.10 25.45 -11.74
CA TYR A 366 18.88 25.71 -10.95
C TYR A 366 18.00 26.83 -11.53
N ASP A 367 18.57 27.98 -11.87
CA ASP A 367 17.83 29.13 -12.42
C ASP A 367 17.21 28.86 -13.79
N LYS A 368 17.69 27.83 -14.50
CA LYS A 368 17.19 27.43 -15.81
C LYS A 368 16.01 26.48 -15.74
N VAL A 369 15.82 25.75 -14.65
CA VAL A 369 14.77 24.71 -14.54
C VAL A 369 13.62 25.11 -13.63
N VAL A 370 13.81 26.09 -12.74
CA VAL A 370 12.77 26.57 -11.82
C VAL A 370 11.69 27.36 -12.58
N GLY A 371 10.44 26.95 -12.43
CA GLY A 371 9.25 27.68 -12.88
C GLY A 371 8.71 28.66 -11.83
N GLY A 372 8.95 28.39 -10.55
CA GLY A 372 8.57 29.28 -9.46
C GLY A 372 8.86 28.72 -8.06
N VAL A 373 8.64 29.56 -7.05
CA VAL A 373 8.76 29.19 -5.63
C VAL A 373 7.60 29.81 -4.87
N VAL A 374 6.86 29.01 -4.10
CA VAL A 374 5.80 29.54 -3.21
C VAL A 374 6.46 30.26 -2.05
N LYS A 375 6.17 31.56 -1.89
CA LYS A 375 6.83 32.40 -0.87
C LYS A 375 6.12 32.30 0.48
N LYS A 376 6.91 32.13 1.55
CA LYS A 376 6.47 32.03 2.95
C LYS A 376 5.37 30.96 3.15
N PRO A 377 5.50 29.74 2.62
CA PRO A 377 4.38 28.80 2.62
C PRO A 377 4.19 28.11 3.96
N GLY A 378 5.15 28.11 4.89
CA GLY A 378 5.04 27.47 6.21
C GLY A 378 6.40 26.92 6.64
N LEU A 379 6.45 26.07 7.67
CA LEU A 379 7.69 25.41 8.10
C LEU A 379 7.60 23.89 7.99
N GLY A 380 8.58 23.29 7.32
CA GLY A 380 8.65 21.84 7.10
C GLY A 380 7.71 21.33 6.00
N PRO A 381 7.77 21.84 4.76
CA PRO A 381 6.97 21.31 3.65
C PRO A 381 7.32 19.84 3.37
N LEU A 382 6.32 18.96 3.33
CA LEU A 382 6.54 17.52 3.12
C LEU A 382 5.89 16.97 1.83
N HIS A 383 4.60 17.21 1.61
CA HIS A 383 3.86 16.56 0.51
C HIS A 383 2.84 17.52 -0.10
N THR A 384 2.56 17.38 -1.39
CA THR A 384 1.60 18.21 -2.13
C THR A 384 0.60 17.39 -2.92
N GLU A 385 -0.69 17.74 -2.81
CA GLU A 385 -1.76 17.19 -3.65
C GLU A 385 -2.49 18.29 -4.43
N PHE A 386 -3.21 17.94 -5.49
CA PHE A 386 -3.87 18.90 -6.39
C PHE A 386 -5.39 18.75 -6.42
N ASP A 387 -6.10 19.86 -6.65
CA ASP A 387 -7.54 19.85 -6.97
C ASP A 387 -7.81 20.00 -8.47
N ASN A 388 -9.08 19.87 -8.86
CA ASN A 388 -9.54 20.07 -10.24
C ASN A 388 -9.74 21.55 -10.63
N LYS A 389 -9.25 22.49 -9.81
CA LYS A 389 -9.36 23.94 -10.02
C LYS A 389 -7.99 24.59 -10.20
N GLY A 390 -6.93 23.79 -10.32
CA GLY A 390 -5.55 24.25 -10.48
C GLY A 390 -4.97 24.86 -9.20
N ASN A 391 -5.42 24.38 -8.04
CA ASN A 391 -4.80 24.66 -6.76
C ASN A 391 -4.04 23.43 -6.27
N ALA A 392 -3.03 23.68 -5.45
CA ALA A 392 -2.24 22.68 -4.77
C ALA A 392 -2.36 22.88 -3.25
N TYR A 393 -2.19 21.78 -2.52
CA TYR A 393 -2.37 21.70 -1.08
C TYR A 393 -1.12 21.04 -0.51
N THR A 394 -0.36 21.77 0.30
CA THR A 394 0.91 21.27 0.84
C THR A 394 0.86 21.17 2.36
N THR A 395 1.41 20.09 2.90
CA THR A 395 1.55 19.86 4.34
C THR A 395 2.80 20.49 4.91
N PHE A 396 2.69 21.05 6.11
CA PHE A 396 3.80 21.65 6.85
C PHE A 396 3.91 21.03 8.23
N PHE A 397 4.92 20.18 8.42
CA PHE A 397 5.08 19.35 9.61
C PHE A 397 5.34 20.17 10.89
N ILE A 398 6.19 21.19 10.80
CA ILE A 398 6.62 21.97 11.97
C ILE A 398 5.54 22.97 12.37
N SER A 399 4.95 23.67 11.40
CA SER A 399 3.85 24.60 11.69
C SER A 399 2.50 23.90 11.87
N SER A 400 2.41 22.60 11.57
CA SER A 400 1.22 21.76 11.76
C SER A 400 0.00 22.33 11.04
N GLU A 401 0.11 22.53 9.73
CA GLU A 401 -0.93 23.12 8.89
C GLU A 401 -0.93 22.52 7.48
N VAL A 402 -2.06 22.67 6.78
CA VAL A 402 -2.16 22.51 5.33
C VAL A 402 -2.33 23.89 4.71
N VAL A 403 -1.65 24.12 3.59
CA VAL A 403 -1.67 25.41 2.87
C VAL A 403 -2.13 25.18 1.44
N LYS A 404 -3.20 25.87 1.08
CA LYS A 404 -3.75 25.91 -0.28
C LYS A 404 -3.09 27.05 -1.05
N TRP A 405 -2.56 26.77 -2.22
CA TRP A 405 -1.91 27.75 -3.08
C TRP A 405 -2.22 27.51 -4.56
N LYS A 406 -2.01 28.52 -5.39
CA LYS A 406 -2.39 28.50 -6.82
C LYS A 406 -1.21 28.10 -7.70
N VAL A 407 -1.34 27.03 -8.48
CA VAL A 407 -0.32 26.58 -9.44
C VAL A 407 -0.10 27.65 -10.53
N GLY A 408 1.15 27.90 -10.90
CA GLY A 408 1.54 28.88 -11.92
C GLY A 408 1.69 30.32 -11.43
N THR A 409 0.89 30.74 -10.44
CA THR A 409 1.04 32.07 -9.78
C THR A 409 1.77 32.00 -8.45
N TRP A 410 1.81 30.82 -7.84
CA TRP A 410 2.49 30.52 -6.57
C TRP A 410 1.93 31.32 -5.37
N GLU A 411 0.70 31.84 -5.49
CA GLU A 411 0.02 32.61 -4.46
C GLU A 411 -0.63 31.70 -3.43
N VAL A 412 -0.43 31.99 -2.14
CA VAL A 412 -1.13 31.32 -1.04
C VAL A 412 -2.56 31.86 -0.93
N LEU A 413 -3.54 30.96 -1.01
CA LEU A 413 -4.97 31.27 -1.01
C LEU A 413 -5.63 31.04 0.35
N ASP A 414 -5.19 29.99 1.06
CA ASP A 414 -5.75 29.61 2.34
C ASP A 414 -4.81 28.76 3.18
N ARG A 415 -5.06 28.70 4.49
CA ARG A 415 -4.31 27.91 5.47
C ARG A 415 -5.25 27.37 6.52
N ILE A 416 -5.00 26.15 6.98
CA ILE A 416 -5.77 25.55 8.07
C ILE A 416 -4.86 24.72 8.97
N PRO A 417 -4.97 24.84 10.30
CA PRO A 417 -4.21 24.00 11.22
C PRO A 417 -4.62 22.53 11.08
N THR A 418 -3.64 21.65 11.27
CA THR A 418 -3.84 20.22 11.50
C THR A 418 -3.40 19.86 12.91
N TYR A 419 -3.85 18.70 13.43
CA TYR A 419 -3.63 18.34 14.82
C TYR A 419 -3.15 16.90 14.98
N TYR A 420 -1.83 16.64 15.08
CA TYR A 420 -0.72 17.56 14.82
C TYR A 420 0.37 16.89 13.97
N SER A 421 1.28 17.74 13.47
CA SER A 421 2.49 17.31 12.76
C SER A 421 2.13 16.43 11.57
N VAL A 422 1.41 17.03 10.63
CA VAL A 422 0.97 16.36 9.42
C VAL A 422 2.17 15.90 8.59
N GLY A 423 2.15 14.63 8.18
CA GLY A 423 3.08 14.06 7.23
C GLY A 423 2.57 14.30 5.81
N HIS A 424 1.92 13.30 5.25
CA HIS A 424 1.29 13.37 3.93
C HIS A 424 -0.18 13.78 4.00
N LEU A 425 -0.73 14.02 2.83
CA LEU A 425 -2.15 14.27 2.62
C LEU A 425 -2.62 13.49 1.40
N MET A 426 -3.93 13.34 1.25
CA MET A 426 -4.57 12.72 0.10
C MET A 426 -5.76 13.55 -0.36
N ILE A 427 -5.87 13.79 -1.66
CA ILE A 427 -7.11 14.17 -2.33
C ILE A 427 -7.47 13.00 -3.24
N PRO A 428 -8.74 12.53 -3.32
CA PRO A 428 -9.04 11.40 -4.21
C PRO A 428 -8.65 11.70 -5.66
N GLY A 429 -7.74 10.89 -6.22
CA GLY A 429 -7.08 11.11 -7.51
C GLY A 429 -6.27 12.40 -7.62
N GLY A 430 -5.82 13.00 -6.52
CA GLY A 430 -5.09 14.28 -6.46
C GLY A 430 -3.77 14.28 -7.21
N ASP A 431 -3.14 13.11 -7.26
CA ASP A 431 -1.94 12.75 -7.98
C ASP A 431 -2.23 12.27 -9.42
N SER A 432 -3.44 12.46 -9.93
CA SER A 432 -3.84 12.08 -11.29
C SER A 432 -4.02 13.32 -12.19
N LYS A 433 -4.34 13.11 -13.47
CA LYS A 433 -4.72 14.19 -14.40
C LYS A 433 -6.11 14.75 -14.12
N LYS A 434 -6.96 14.04 -13.36
CA LYS A 434 -8.30 14.48 -13.00
C LYS A 434 -8.61 14.28 -11.50
N PRO A 435 -8.04 15.12 -10.64
CA PRO A 435 -8.39 15.12 -9.22
C PRO A 435 -9.88 15.26 -8.94
N GLN A 436 -10.34 14.62 -7.87
CA GLN A 436 -11.72 14.71 -7.38
C GLN A 436 -11.76 15.66 -6.17
N GLY A 437 -11.50 16.95 -6.42
CA GLY A 437 -11.27 18.03 -5.45
C GLY A 437 -12.47 18.43 -4.58
N LYS A 438 -13.05 17.47 -3.86
CA LYS A 438 -14.13 17.66 -2.89
C LYS A 438 -13.62 17.51 -1.46
N TYR A 439 -12.80 16.50 -1.20
CA TYR A 439 -12.24 16.20 0.10
C TYR A 439 -10.71 16.16 0.08
N LEU A 440 -10.11 16.49 1.22
CA LEU A 440 -8.70 16.31 1.53
C LEU A 440 -8.59 15.58 2.86
N VAL A 441 -7.72 14.57 2.94
CA VAL A 441 -7.38 13.86 4.19
C VAL A 441 -5.95 14.18 4.57
N ALA A 442 -5.73 14.73 5.76
CA ALA A 442 -4.40 14.97 6.32
C ALA A 442 -4.02 13.84 7.28
N LEU A 443 -2.82 13.27 7.15
CA LEU A 443 -2.33 12.16 7.96
C LEU A 443 -1.38 12.69 9.05
N ASN A 444 -1.88 12.80 10.28
CA ASN A 444 -1.18 13.40 11.41
C ASN A 444 -0.33 12.38 12.18
N LYS A 445 0.89 12.78 12.54
CA LYS A 445 1.89 11.91 13.19
C LYS A 445 1.86 11.98 14.71
N ILE A 446 1.22 12.98 15.28
CA ILE A 446 1.16 13.13 16.74
C ILE A 446 -0.26 13.45 17.18
N THR A 447 -0.89 12.48 17.87
CA THR A 447 -2.32 12.53 18.24
C THR A 447 -2.61 13.27 19.54
N LYS A 448 -1.73 13.21 20.55
CA LYS A 448 -1.90 13.91 21.85
C LYS A 448 -3.33 13.84 22.43
N ASP A 449 -4.00 14.99 22.47
CA ASP A 449 -5.28 15.26 23.14
C ASP A 449 -6.50 15.12 22.23
N ARG A 450 -6.34 14.59 21.01
CA ARG A 450 -7.42 14.45 20.04
C ARG A 450 -8.42 13.35 20.38
N TYR A 451 -7.99 12.32 21.09
CA TYR A 451 -8.83 11.17 21.48
C TYR A 451 -8.76 10.91 22.98
N LEU A 452 -9.67 10.05 23.47
CA LEU A 452 -9.54 9.47 24.80
C LEU A 452 -8.19 8.73 24.91
N PRO A 453 -7.46 8.91 26.01
CA PRO A 453 -6.14 8.31 26.16
C PRO A 453 -6.22 6.78 26.26
N THR A 454 -5.41 6.07 25.47
CA THR A 454 -5.32 4.60 25.43
C THR A 454 -4.04 4.03 26.03
N GLY A 455 -3.24 4.87 26.69
CA GLY A 455 -1.94 4.50 27.27
C GLY A 455 -0.78 5.29 26.64
N PRO A 456 0.46 4.79 26.77
CA PRO A 456 1.64 5.42 26.16
C PRO A 456 1.61 5.45 24.62
N GLU A 457 0.86 4.52 24.02
CA GLU A 457 0.62 4.45 22.58
C GLU A 457 -0.80 4.92 22.27
N MET A 458 -0.91 5.74 21.23
CA MET A 458 -2.15 6.28 20.70
C MET A 458 -2.19 5.98 19.21
N ASN A 459 -3.37 5.65 18.69
CA ASN A 459 -3.55 5.58 17.24
C ASN A 459 -3.29 6.96 16.62
N HIS A 460 -2.72 6.96 15.40
CA HIS A 460 -2.57 8.15 14.58
C HIS A 460 -3.94 8.70 14.15
N SER A 461 -3.96 9.95 13.69
CA SER A 461 -5.19 10.67 13.34
C SER A 461 -5.19 11.01 11.85
N ALA A 462 -6.30 10.71 11.18
CA ALA A 462 -6.63 11.27 9.88
C ALA A 462 -7.69 12.37 10.05
N GLN A 463 -7.47 13.51 9.39
CA GLN A 463 -8.39 14.65 9.41
C GLN A 463 -8.95 14.92 8.03
N LEU A 464 -10.28 14.86 7.90
CA LEU A 464 -11.02 15.11 6.66
C LEU A 464 -11.41 16.59 6.58
N TYR A 465 -11.08 17.22 5.46
CA TYR A 465 -11.41 18.61 5.14
C TYR A 465 -12.30 18.67 3.89
N ASP A 466 -13.32 19.52 3.92
CA ASP A 466 -14.01 19.99 2.71
C ASP A 466 -13.11 21.01 2.00
N ILE A 467 -12.87 20.76 0.71
CA ILE A 467 -12.10 21.64 -0.18
C ILE A 467 -12.93 22.06 -1.42
N SER A 468 -14.22 21.76 -1.45
CA SER A 468 -15.12 22.09 -2.55
C SER A 468 -15.39 23.60 -2.69
N GLY A 469 -15.20 24.38 -1.62
CA GLY A 469 -15.32 25.83 -1.61
C GLY A 469 -13.99 26.60 -1.77
N ASP A 470 -14.05 27.90 -1.52
CA ASP A 470 -12.86 28.78 -1.55
C ASP A 470 -11.93 28.54 -0.35
N LYS A 471 -12.53 28.28 0.82
CA LYS A 471 -11.85 28.04 2.10
C LYS A 471 -11.95 26.58 2.52
N MET A 472 -10.87 26.05 3.08
CA MET A 472 -10.83 24.71 3.65
C MET A 472 -11.65 24.67 4.95
N ARG A 473 -12.35 23.57 5.21
CA ARG A 473 -13.12 23.38 6.44
C ARG A 473 -12.91 21.98 6.98
N LEU A 474 -12.39 21.88 8.21
CA LEU A 474 -12.29 20.60 8.93
C LEU A 474 -13.70 20.02 9.15
N LEU A 475 -13.90 18.77 8.75
CA LEU A 475 -15.16 18.05 8.87
C LEU A 475 -15.13 16.94 9.92
N LEU A 476 -14.08 16.12 9.90
CA LEU A 476 -13.98 14.93 10.74
C LEU A 476 -12.53 14.68 11.15
N ASP A 477 -12.37 14.10 12.32
CA ASP A 477 -11.12 13.59 12.87
C ASP A 477 -11.37 12.13 13.27
N PHE A 478 -10.61 11.17 12.74
CA PHE A 478 -10.82 9.75 13.00
C PHE A 478 -9.50 8.97 13.17
N PRO A 479 -9.45 7.98 14.08
CA PRO A 479 -8.23 7.21 14.34
C PRO A 479 -7.93 6.26 13.18
N THR A 480 -6.65 6.00 12.94
CA THR A 480 -6.18 5.11 11.88
C THR A 480 -5.54 3.83 12.43
N VAL A 481 -5.46 2.78 11.60
CA VAL A 481 -4.72 1.55 11.89
C VAL A 481 -3.23 1.78 11.64
N GLY A 482 -2.39 1.46 12.63
CA GLY A 482 -0.93 1.66 12.56
C GLY A 482 -0.54 3.14 12.41
N GLU A 483 0.54 3.39 11.67
CA GLU A 483 0.94 4.73 11.23
C GLU A 483 0.84 4.82 9.70
N PRO A 484 -0.28 5.33 9.15
CA PRO A 484 -0.35 5.59 7.73
C PRO A 484 0.71 6.62 7.32
N TYR A 485 1.60 6.23 6.41
CA TYR A 485 2.56 7.16 5.81
C TYR A 485 1.92 7.97 4.68
N TYR A 486 1.16 7.31 3.82
CA TYR A 486 0.50 7.88 2.64
C TYR A 486 -0.90 7.26 2.46
N ALA A 487 -1.73 7.89 1.63
CA ALA A 487 -3.04 7.38 1.28
C ALA A 487 -3.42 7.71 -0.16
N GLN A 488 -4.27 6.88 -0.76
CA GLN A 488 -4.87 7.09 -2.08
C GLN A 488 -6.39 7.05 -1.98
N GLY A 489 -7.07 7.83 -2.81
CA GLY A 489 -8.54 7.92 -2.79
C GLY A 489 -9.13 7.79 -4.19
N ILE A 490 -10.29 7.16 -4.28
CA ILE A 490 -11.01 6.98 -5.55
C ILE A 490 -12.51 6.89 -5.30
N SER A 491 -13.30 7.40 -6.23
CA SER A 491 -14.76 7.31 -6.11
C SER A 491 -15.23 5.85 -6.12
N ALA A 492 -16.22 5.58 -5.27
CA ALA A 492 -16.74 4.24 -5.05
C ALA A 492 -17.36 3.63 -6.31
N ASP A 493 -17.84 4.45 -7.25
CA ASP A 493 -18.42 4.00 -8.52
C ASP A 493 -17.39 3.35 -9.47
N ARG A 494 -16.09 3.61 -9.28
CA ARG A 494 -15.01 2.97 -10.07
C ARG A 494 -14.68 1.54 -9.62
N ILE A 495 -14.97 1.20 -8.36
CA ILE A 495 -14.64 -0.12 -7.77
C ILE A 495 -15.88 -0.97 -7.53
N LYS A 496 -16.92 -0.40 -6.91
CA LYS A 496 -18.11 -1.13 -6.44
C LYS A 496 -18.76 -2.02 -7.51
N PRO A 497 -18.88 -1.61 -8.80
CA PRO A 497 -19.48 -2.47 -9.83
C PRO A 497 -18.70 -3.76 -10.11
N ASN A 498 -17.41 -3.78 -9.82
CA ASN A 498 -16.50 -4.90 -10.10
C ASN A 498 -16.28 -5.82 -8.88
N SER A 499 -16.89 -5.50 -7.74
CA SER A 499 -16.67 -6.27 -6.51
C SER A 499 -17.27 -7.68 -6.64
N LYS A 500 -16.40 -8.68 -6.50
CA LYS A 500 -16.76 -10.10 -6.47
C LYS A 500 -17.46 -10.41 -5.16
N LYS A 501 -18.56 -11.15 -5.22
CA LYS A 501 -19.36 -11.52 -4.05
C LYS A 501 -18.99 -12.88 -3.47
N PHE A 502 -18.75 -13.85 -4.34
CA PHE A 502 -18.35 -15.20 -3.99
C PHE A 502 -17.60 -15.83 -5.15
N TYR A 503 -16.98 -16.98 -4.89
CA TYR A 503 -16.33 -17.80 -5.91
C TYR A 503 -17.35 -18.84 -6.40
N PRO A 504 -17.66 -18.89 -7.71
CA PRO A 504 -18.51 -19.95 -8.24
C PRO A 504 -17.88 -21.31 -7.95
N ILE A 505 -18.58 -22.18 -7.23
CA ILE A 505 -18.00 -23.44 -6.74
C ILE A 505 -17.51 -24.31 -7.91
N GLU A 506 -18.21 -24.30 -9.04
CA GLU A 506 -17.86 -25.01 -10.26
C GLU A 506 -16.54 -24.56 -10.91
N GLU A 507 -16.06 -23.35 -10.58
CA GLU A 507 -14.79 -22.80 -11.05
C GLU A 507 -13.63 -23.14 -10.12
N ASN A 508 -13.90 -23.69 -8.92
CA ASN A 508 -12.88 -24.08 -7.96
C ASN A 508 -12.02 -25.23 -8.54
N LYS A 509 -10.72 -24.96 -8.69
CA LYS A 509 -9.70 -25.90 -9.18
C LYS A 509 -8.70 -26.29 -8.10
N HIS A 510 -8.94 -25.95 -6.84
CA HIS A 510 -8.07 -26.33 -5.73
C HIS A 510 -7.87 -27.86 -5.72
N PRO A 511 -6.62 -28.36 -5.59
CA PRO A 511 -6.31 -29.78 -5.73
C PRO A 511 -6.99 -30.65 -4.65
N TYR A 512 -7.27 -30.06 -3.48
CA TYR A 512 -7.90 -30.75 -2.35
C TYR A 512 -9.37 -30.38 -2.12
N ARG A 513 -10.03 -29.76 -3.09
CA ARG A 513 -11.45 -29.40 -2.95
C ARG A 513 -12.34 -30.65 -2.78
N ALA A 514 -13.41 -30.49 -2.03
CA ALA A 514 -14.49 -31.47 -1.93
C ALA A 514 -15.78 -30.82 -2.45
N MET A 515 -16.24 -31.24 -3.63
CA MET A 515 -17.39 -30.66 -4.32
C MET A 515 -18.71 -31.28 -3.82
N GLY A 516 -18.94 -31.21 -2.51
CA GLY A 516 -20.07 -31.81 -1.82
C GLY A 516 -19.67 -32.90 -0.82
N GLU A 517 -20.59 -33.19 0.11
CA GLU A 517 -20.35 -34.09 1.25
C GLU A 517 -19.93 -35.51 0.83
N HIS A 518 -20.44 -36.01 -0.30
CA HIS A 518 -20.08 -37.32 -0.85
C HIS A 518 -18.58 -37.45 -1.27
N GLN A 519 -17.84 -36.34 -1.32
CA GLN A 519 -16.40 -36.32 -1.59
C GLN A 519 -15.56 -36.16 -0.33
N THR A 520 -16.20 -35.95 0.83
CA THR A 520 -15.52 -35.84 2.12
C THR A 520 -14.94 -37.19 2.52
N ARG A 521 -13.73 -37.17 3.07
CA ARG A 521 -12.97 -38.37 3.42
C ARG A 521 -11.76 -38.03 4.25
N VAL A 522 -11.19 -39.04 4.92
CA VAL A 522 -9.90 -38.93 5.59
C VAL A 522 -8.94 -39.97 5.03
N GLU A 523 -7.80 -39.53 4.52
CA GLU A 523 -6.78 -40.36 3.89
C GLU A 523 -5.48 -40.29 4.68
N ARG A 524 -4.74 -41.39 4.76
CA ARG A 524 -3.44 -41.46 5.44
C ARG A 524 -2.37 -41.96 4.48
N ASP A 525 -1.27 -41.22 4.40
CA ASP A 525 -0.02 -41.64 3.77
C ASP A 525 1.14 -41.53 4.78
N GLY A 526 1.52 -42.66 5.36
CA GLY A 526 2.49 -42.70 6.45
C GLY A 526 2.00 -41.89 7.68
N ASN A 527 2.73 -40.82 8.00
CA ASN A 527 2.39 -39.88 9.09
C ASN A 527 1.58 -38.67 8.57
N THR A 528 1.42 -38.51 7.26
CA THR A 528 0.60 -37.43 6.70
C THR A 528 -0.85 -37.89 6.65
N VAL A 529 -1.75 -37.07 7.14
CA VAL A 529 -3.20 -37.33 7.09
C VAL A 529 -3.88 -36.16 6.42
N HIS A 530 -4.68 -36.44 5.38
CA HIS A 530 -5.50 -35.46 4.69
C HIS A 530 -6.96 -35.64 5.08
N VAL A 531 -7.55 -34.61 5.67
CA VAL A 531 -8.98 -34.51 5.98
C VAL A 531 -9.60 -33.61 4.92
N TYR A 532 -10.42 -34.19 4.04
CA TYR A 532 -11.20 -33.46 3.05
C TYR A 532 -12.56 -33.16 3.68
N MET A 533 -12.77 -31.91 4.08
CA MET A 533 -13.94 -31.44 4.81
C MET A 533 -14.72 -30.43 3.97
N THR A 534 -16.04 -30.45 4.09
CA THR A 534 -16.92 -29.41 3.55
C THR A 534 -17.62 -28.66 4.66
N SER A 535 -17.96 -27.40 4.40
CA SER A 535 -18.90 -26.62 5.20
C SER A 535 -20.08 -26.15 4.36
N ILE A 536 -21.25 -26.21 4.98
CA ILE A 536 -22.47 -25.50 4.59
C ILE A 536 -23.11 -25.02 5.90
N ARG A 537 -23.90 -23.95 5.88
CA ARG A 537 -24.49 -23.38 7.10
C ARG A 537 -25.00 -24.47 8.07
N SER A 538 -24.53 -24.34 9.30
CA SER A 538 -24.91 -25.16 10.46
C SER A 538 -24.20 -26.51 10.65
N HIS A 539 -23.35 -27.00 9.73
CA HIS A 539 -22.55 -28.20 9.99
C HIS A 539 -21.27 -28.34 9.14
N PHE A 540 -20.32 -29.10 9.67
CA PHE A 540 -19.18 -29.62 8.92
C PHE A 540 -19.47 -31.06 8.46
N ALA A 541 -18.83 -31.50 7.37
CA ALA A 541 -18.81 -32.90 6.99
C ALA A 541 -17.36 -33.32 6.64
N PRO A 542 -16.77 -34.32 7.32
CA PRO A 542 -17.27 -35.01 8.51
C PRO A 542 -17.23 -34.14 9.78
N ASP A 543 -18.01 -34.49 10.79
CA ASP A 543 -18.00 -33.85 12.12
C ASP A 543 -17.33 -34.72 13.21
N ASN A 544 -17.14 -36.01 12.96
CA ASN A 544 -16.44 -36.93 13.86
C ASN A 544 -15.31 -37.64 13.13
N ILE A 545 -14.08 -37.56 13.66
CA ILE A 545 -12.87 -38.14 13.05
C ILE A 545 -12.11 -38.96 14.10
N GLU A 546 -11.85 -40.22 13.79
CA GLU A 546 -11.14 -41.18 14.63
C GLU A 546 -9.84 -41.64 13.95
N GLY A 547 -8.85 -42.05 14.75
CA GLY A 547 -7.64 -42.70 14.23
C GLY A 547 -6.52 -41.75 13.79
N ILE A 548 -6.62 -40.46 14.14
CA ILE A 548 -5.46 -39.55 14.16
C ILE A 548 -4.51 -39.99 15.27
N LYS A 549 -3.21 -39.74 15.12
CA LYS A 549 -2.17 -40.18 16.05
C LYS A 549 -1.22 -39.05 16.40
N VAL A 550 -0.65 -39.10 17.61
CA VAL A 550 0.47 -38.23 17.98
C VAL A 550 1.63 -38.45 17.01
N GLY A 551 2.12 -37.36 16.42
CA GLY A 551 3.18 -37.38 15.41
C GLY A 551 2.69 -37.40 13.97
N ASP A 552 1.37 -37.34 13.74
CA ASP A 552 0.82 -37.08 12.42
C ASP A 552 1.00 -35.60 12.03
N ASP A 553 1.16 -35.37 10.72
CA ASP A 553 0.97 -34.07 10.09
C ASP A 553 -0.42 -34.08 9.45
N VAL A 554 -1.39 -33.42 10.10
CA VAL A 554 -2.80 -33.44 9.70
C VAL A 554 -3.10 -32.18 8.88
N TYR A 555 -3.41 -32.36 7.61
CA TYR A 555 -3.89 -31.30 6.72
C TYR A 555 -5.42 -31.37 6.67
N VAL A 556 -6.08 -30.31 7.12
CA VAL A 556 -7.54 -30.18 7.03
C VAL A 556 -7.86 -29.22 5.91
N HIS A 557 -8.36 -29.76 4.80
CA HIS A 557 -8.80 -29.02 3.62
C HIS A 557 -10.29 -28.74 3.76
N LEU A 558 -10.65 -27.48 4.02
CA LEU A 558 -12.04 -27.07 4.16
C LEU A 558 -12.53 -26.43 2.86
N THR A 559 -13.57 -26.98 2.26
CA THR A 559 -14.27 -26.36 1.12
C THR A 559 -15.60 -25.75 1.57
N ASN A 560 -15.77 -24.45 1.38
CA ASN A 560 -17.03 -23.76 1.65
C ASN A 560 -17.99 -23.93 0.46
N LEU A 561 -19.09 -24.66 0.68
CA LEU A 561 -20.09 -24.95 -0.36
C LEU A 561 -21.15 -23.87 -0.54
N GLU A 562 -21.13 -22.80 0.27
CA GLU A 562 -22.08 -21.69 0.12
C GLU A 562 -21.93 -21.02 -1.26
N GLN A 563 -23.07 -20.61 -1.82
CA GLN A 563 -23.17 -19.85 -3.07
C GLN A 563 -24.07 -18.62 -2.85
N ASP A 564 -23.92 -18.02 -1.67
CA ASP A 564 -24.55 -16.76 -1.28
C ASP A 564 -23.48 -15.77 -0.81
N PHE A 565 -23.78 -14.49 -0.95
CA PHE A 565 -22.86 -13.41 -0.58
C PHE A 565 -22.75 -13.29 0.94
N ASP A 566 -21.54 -13.02 1.44
CA ASP A 566 -21.27 -12.70 2.85
C ASP A 566 -21.58 -13.87 3.82
N VAL A 567 -21.26 -15.10 3.41
CA VAL A 567 -21.40 -16.32 4.24
C VAL A 567 -20.07 -17.09 4.34
N PRO A 568 -19.01 -16.49 4.92
CA PRO A 568 -17.77 -17.23 5.17
C PRO A 568 -17.98 -18.33 6.22
N HIS A 569 -17.07 -19.30 6.25
CA HIS A 569 -16.99 -20.27 7.34
C HIS A 569 -15.59 -20.30 7.91
N GLY A 570 -15.53 -20.38 9.23
CA GLY A 570 -14.30 -20.52 9.97
C GLY A 570 -13.94 -21.97 10.28
N LEU A 571 -12.68 -22.23 10.66
CA LEU A 571 -12.28 -23.50 11.28
C LEU A 571 -11.16 -23.27 12.28
N ALA A 572 -11.42 -23.62 13.54
CA ALA A 572 -10.40 -23.70 14.57
C ALA A 572 -10.40 -25.09 15.24
N ILE A 573 -9.20 -25.63 15.50
CA ILE A 573 -9.00 -26.89 16.22
C ILE A 573 -8.39 -26.59 17.59
N GLN A 574 -8.93 -27.20 18.65
CA GLN A 574 -8.48 -27.00 20.02
C GLN A 574 -6.96 -27.20 20.16
N GLY A 575 -6.25 -26.16 20.58
CA GLY A 575 -4.81 -26.22 20.84
C GLY A 575 -3.95 -26.38 19.59
N ALA A 576 -4.47 -26.14 18.39
CA ALA A 576 -3.66 -26.03 17.19
C ALA A 576 -2.62 -24.90 17.33
N GLN A 577 -1.38 -25.18 16.94
CA GLN A 577 -0.30 -24.19 16.88
C GLN A 577 -0.29 -23.50 15.50
N ASN A 578 -1.47 -23.15 15.01
CA ASN A 578 -1.73 -22.44 13.77
C ASN A 578 -2.91 -21.47 14.00
N ALA A 579 -3.11 -20.49 13.14
CA ALA A 579 -4.31 -19.65 13.18
C ALA A 579 -5.54 -20.40 12.67
N GLU A 580 -6.73 -19.84 12.87
CA GLU A 580 -7.96 -20.33 12.23
C GLU A 580 -7.88 -20.23 10.70
N LEU A 581 -8.76 -20.95 10.01
CA LEU A 581 -9.12 -20.65 8.63
C LEU A 581 -10.34 -19.73 8.62
N LEU A 582 -10.40 -18.84 7.63
CA LEU A 582 -11.62 -18.15 7.24
C LEU A 582 -11.82 -18.34 5.74
N VAL A 583 -12.82 -19.12 5.35
CA VAL A 583 -13.00 -19.62 3.98
C VAL A 583 -14.22 -18.96 3.34
N MET A 584 -14.02 -18.14 2.30
CA MET A 584 -15.11 -17.45 1.61
C MET A 584 -15.99 -18.44 0.83
N PRO A 585 -17.26 -18.09 0.53
CA PRO A 585 -18.14 -18.92 -0.29
C PRO A 585 -17.48 -19.38 -1.61
N GLY A 586 -17.42 -20.69 -1.82
CA GLY A 586 -16.79 -21.32 -2.99
C GLY A 586 -15.29 -21.61 -2.88
N GLN A 587 -14.61 -21.12 -1.84
CA GLN A 587 -13.17 -21.34 -1.64
C GLN A 587 -12.86 -22.70 -1.01
N THR A 588 -11.60 -23.11 -1.18
CA THR A 588 -11.00 -24.21 -0.41
C THR A 588 -9.69 -23.70 0.19
N GLU A 589 -9.51 -23.92 1.50
CA GLU A 589 -8.31 -23.51 2.24
C GLU A 589 -7.85 -24.66 3.16
N THR A 590 -6.57 -24.67 3.53
CA THR A 590 -5.94 -25.78 4.26
C THR A 590 -5.26 -25.33 5.54
N MET A 591 -5.62 -25.98 6.65
CA MET A 591 -4.91 -25.88 7.92
C MET A 591 -3.97 -27.07 8.09
N LEU A 592 -2.69 -26.82 8.37
CA LEU A 592 -1.81 -27.82 8.96
C LEU A 592 -1.94 -27.83 10.49
N TRP A 593 -2.23 -28.99 11.06
CA TRP A 593 -2.30 -29.26 12.49
C TRP A 593 -1.40 -30.44 12.86
N LYS A 594 -0.59 -30.27 13.92
CA LYS A 594 0.29 -31.32 14.46
C LYS A 594 -0.12 -31.65 15.90
N PRO A 595 -0.89 -32.73 16.15
CA PRO A 595 -1.34 -33.07 17.49
C PRO A 595 -0.18 -33.52 18.38
N LEU A 596 0.03 -32.81 19.49
CA LEU A 596 1.16 -33.04 20.39
C LEU A 596 0.89 -34.07 21.49
N ARG A 597 -0.38 -34.40 21.76
CA ARG A 597 -0.79 -35.27 22.87
C ARG A 597 -2.00 -36.12 22.48
N GLU A 598 -2.18 -37.23 23.20
CA GLU A 598 -3.36 -38.08 23.08
C GLU A 598 -4.58 -37.36 23.68
N GLY A 599 -5.77 -37.62 23.12
CA GLY A 599 -7.00 -37.04 23.62
C GLY A 599 -8.09 -36.95 22.56
N VAL A 600 -9.21 -36.35 22.95
CA VAL A 600 -10.28 -35.93 22.04
C VAL A 600 -10.23 -34.41 21.96
N TYR A 601 -10.13 -33.89 20.74
CA TYR A 601 -9.95 -32.49 20.45
C TYR A 601 -11.19 -31.99 19.71
N SER A 602 -11.80 -30.90 20.18
CA SER A 602 -12.90 -30.28 19.45
C SER A 602 -12.38 -29.39 18.33
N PHE A 603 -13.18 -29.23 17.29
CA PHE A 603 -13.06 -28.17 16.31
C PHE A 603 -14.41 -27.50 16.09
N TYR A 604 -14.42 -26.25 15.64
CA TYR A 604 -15.65 -25.47 15.47
C TYR A 604 -15.50 -24.39 14.42
N CYS A 605 -16.64 -23.90 13.92
CA CYS A 605 -16.70 -22.73 13.05
C CYS A 605 -16.55 -21.48 13.90
N THR A 606 -15.50 -20.70 13.66
CA THR A 606 -15.22 -19.43 14.34
C THR A 606 -16.13 -18.30 13.87
N ASP A 607 -16.57 -18.34 12.61
CA ASP A 607 -17.47 -17.34 12.05
C ASP A 607 -18.94 -17.56 12.45
N PHE A 608 -19.68 -16.48 12.70
CA PHE A 608 -21.12 -16.55 13.00
C PHE A 608 -21.90 -16.71 11.68
N CYS A 609 -21.83 -17.91 11.12
CA CYS A 609 -22.35 -18.20 9.79
C CYS A 609 -23.86 -18.54 9.75
N SER A 610 -24.47 -18.89 10.89
CA SER A 610 -25.89 -19.23 10.98
C SER A 610 -26.42 -19.14 12.42
N ALA A 611 -27.74 -19.23 12.59
CA ALA A 611 -28.36 -19.31 13.92
C ALA A 611 -27.89 -20.52 14.75
N LEU A 612 -27.39 -21.57 14.08
CA LEU A 612 -26.84 -22.79 14.68
C LEU A 612 -25.30 -22.84 14.57
N HIS A 613 -24.65 -21.66 14.55
CA HIS A 613 -23.18 -21.58 14.52
C HIS A 613 -22.53 -22.31 15.71
N GLN A 614 -23.16 -22.31 16.89
CA GLN A 614 -22.62 -23.00 18.06
C GLN A 614 -22.63 -24.52 17.93
N GLU A 615 -23.61 -25.06 17.20
CA GLU A 615 -23.75 -26.48 16.89
C GLU A 615 -22.84 -26.92 15.73
N MET A 616 -22.29 -25.98 14.96
CA MET A 616 -21.33 -26.24 13.89
C MET A 616 -19.93 -26.53 14.46
N GLN A 617 -19.79 -27.74 15.00
CA GLN A 617 -18.58 -28.24 15.65
C GLN A 617 -18.41 -29.74 15.42
N GLY A 618 -17.25 -30.26 15.80
CA GLY A 618 -16.95 -31.67 15.71
C GLY A 618 -15.80 -32.09 16.61
N TYR A 619 -15.44 -33.38 16.54
CA TYR A 619 -14.41 -33.98 17.38
C TYR A 619 -13.40 -34.78 16.56
N ILE A 620 -12.14 -34.69 16.98
CA ILE A 620 -11.02 -35.48 16.45
C ILE A 620 -10.39 -36.26 17.59
N ARG A 621 -10.37 -37.59 17.51
CA ARG A 621 -9.65 -38.45 18.47
C ARG A 621 -8.22 -38.69 18.02
N VAL A 622 -7.28 -38.21 18.84
CA VAL A 622 -5.85 -38.45 18.71
C VAL A 622 -5.43 -39.59 19.64
N SER A 623 -4.95 -40.68 19.03
CA SER A 623 -4.43 -41.86 19.71
C SER A 623 -2.89 -41.80 19.85
N ALA A 624 -2.36 -42.71 20.67
CA ALA A 624 -0.90 -42.91 20.77
C ALA A 624 -0.27 -43.16 19.40
N LYS A 625 1.00 -42.76 19.22
CA LYS A 625 1.77 -42.93 17.97
C LYS A 625 1.73 -44.37 17.42
N ASN A 626 1.81 -45.36 18.31
CA ASN A 626 1.81 -46.79 17.97
C ASN A 626 0.43 -47.46 18.10
N SER A 627 -0.65 -46.68 18.21
CA SER A 627 -2.00 -47.24 18.34
C SER A 627 -2.49 -47.87 17.04
N ASN A 628 -3.35 -48.88 17.18
CA ASN A 628 -4.05 -49.55 16.09
C ASN A 628 -5.48 -49.03 15.88
N THR A 629 -5.84 -47.88 16.48
CA THR A 629 -7.14 -47.22 16.21
C THR A 629 -7.32 -47.04 14.70
N PRO A 630 -8.39 -47.60 14.10
CA PRO A 630 -8.63 -47.43 12.67
C PRO A 630 -8.96 -45.98 12.36
N LEU A 631 -8.56 -45.52 11.17
CA LEU A 631 -9.02 -44.25 10.62
C LEU A 631 -10.50 -44.39 10.27
N LYS A 632 -11.35 -43.57 10.88
CA LYS A 632 -12.79 -43.50 10.58
C LYS A 632 -13.23 -42.04 10.59
N TRP A 633 -14.26 -41.72 9.81
CA TRP A 633 -14.91 -40.42 9.80
C TRP A 633 -16.39 -40.62 9.53
N SER A 634 -17.24 -39.77 10.11
CA SER A 634 -18.69 -39.84 9.91
C SER A 634 -19.33 -38.45 9.99
N LEU A 635 -20.58 -38.39 9.55
CA LEU A 635 -21.52 -37.28 9.75
C LEU A 635 -22.82 -37.91 10.26
N GLY A 636 -23.16 -37.70 11.53
CA GLY A 636 -24.24 -38.44 12.19
C GLY A 636 -23.90 -39.90 12.52
N GLU A 637 -24.92 -40.68 12.89
CA GLU A 637 -24.81 -42.13 12.97
C GLU A 637 -24.89 -42.66 11.53
N ASP A 638 -23.86 -43.37 11.05
CA ASP A 638 -24.05 -44.25 9.90
C ASP A 638 -25.22 -45.16 10.28
N ASP A 639 -26.38 -45.03 9.64
CA ASP A 639 -27.49 -45.94 9.86
C ASP A 639 -26.95 -47.36 9.61
N GLU A 640 -26.69 -48.09 10.69
CA GLU A 640 -26.53 -49.54 10.67
C GLU A 640 -27.91 -50.14 10.35
N GLU A 641 -28.45 -49.93 9.14
CA GLU A 641 -29.67 -50.60 8.65
C GLU A 641 -29.84 -50.48 7.11
N GLU A 642 -29.13 -51.32 6.35
CA GLU A 642 -29.67 -52.44 5.53
C GLU A 642 -28.57 -53.28 4.83
#